data_AF-A0A0K1QAE9-F1
#
_entry.id   AF-A0A0K1QAE9-F1
#
_cell.length_a   1.000
_cell.length_b   1.000
_cell.length_c   1.000
_cell.angle_alpha   90.00
_cell.angle_beta   90.00
_cell.angle_gamma   90.00
#
_symmetry.space_group_name_H-M   'P 1'
#
loop_
_entity.id
_entity.type
_entity.pdbx_description
1 polymer ?
#
loop_
_entity_poly.entity_id
_entity_poly.type
_entity_poly.pdbx_seq_one_letter_code
_entity_poly.pdbx_strand_id
1 'polypeptide(L)'
;MGSFLTNVQLRLGETKDAAVRAEKVLRAHFAAQGLEEARPSEPADRTVLLESREGWLSVYDERSEGQDPAVLRELASVLSARLEATTFTVVVHDSDVLVLELFEGGQRIDTYDSAPEYFGKRSKKNKAAVGGHPELWEALLAPGHSVEALKATWGEQRLFAEDTLRKTAEHFGLEAARVDIGYEYADKSNAKYVRLSLRNKSRPASETHASGPTVYVQHGYQPNVEVSQGMAVRICCGVQNHGGASRGLELVLAGDAITKGLVIPEVVEIVTGGASNMRRVEKSVERRADRFVAAFEDFENPAGLEGGLAALAGLPAKKMVEVMYASVVHANVQAVGGVPGGGTLLVTFAPLHDAEGALTHAMEIDARPTPRRPLRARPDVDAHLLRTLDGPVLFAQVSMDLSRGDAVGAVASLLERWMWFLEGDLSIAVHRANPNLRPRVERAKGKGVAHGKRWTTLLDELRTENVVEVSAGRWPSSDEAMLDRSVGAGFTFGTQIFERSKTESCLPTLALWLDTTKVSAERTAAARTFLESAIDTLMVERRGLQAVVTKTSPPGPPSLDRTDYEQVCGLYGDVTMRRTWQGRWLRAMGKGTVWMGRELASRDFDRAALTKAATVTEREGILRVTIADDAALTHAEHALANLLPSSEQWLDAARGA
;
A
#
# COMPACT_ATOMS: atom_id res chain seq x y z
N MET A 1 -2.22 0.72 8.43
CA MET A 1 -3.07 -0.45 8.21
C MET A 1 -4.45 -0.04 8.67
N GLY A 2 -5.45 -0.07 7.80
CA GLY A 2 -6.82 0.22 8.19
C GLY A 2 -7.42 -0.90 9.02
N SER A 3 -8.51 -0.60 9.71
CA SER A 3 -9.26 -1.56 10.52
C SER A 3 -10.24 -2.34 9.65
N PHE A 4 -10.38 -3.63 9.93
CA PHE A 4 -11.38 -4.49 9.32
C PHE A 4 -12.20 -5.12 10.42
N LEU A 5 -13.39 -4.59 10.70
CA LEU A 5 -14.23 -5.12 11.77
C LEU A 5 -15.66 -5.32 11.33
N THR A 6 -16.30 -6.28 12.01
CA THR A 6 -17.74 -6.51 11.90
C THR A 6 -18.34 -6.76 13.27
N ASN A 7 -19.57 -6.31 13.48
CA ASN A 7 -20.37 -6.72 14.63
C ASN A 7 -21.86 -6.50 14.37
N VAL A 8 -22.70 -7.08 15.24
CA VAL A 8 -24.13 -6.81 15.28
C VAL A 8 -24.46 -6.18 16.62
N GLN A 9 -25.23 -5.10 16.58
CA GLN A 9 -25.70 -4.37 17.75
C GLN A 9 -27.22 -4.49 17.86
N LEU A 10 -27.72 -4.70 19.07
CA LEU A 10 -29.15 -4.88 19.33
C LEU A 10 -29.56 -4.06 20.54
N ARG A 11 -30.70 -3.35 20.44
CA ARG A 11 -31.30 -2.63 21.57
C ARG A 11 -32.38 -3.46 22.21
N LEU A 12 -32.15 -3.92 23.44
CA LEU A 12 -33.02 -4.90 24.15
C LEU A 12 -33.70 -4.33 25.41
N GLY A 13 -33.52 -3.02 25.68
CA GLY A 13 -33.99 -2.37 26.90
C GLY A 13 -33.31 -2.91 28.18
N GLU A 14 -33.69 -2.44 29.36
CA GLU A 14 -33.11 -2.87 30.65
C GLU A 14 -33.58 -4.26 31.12
N THR A 15 -33.69 -5.24 30.21
CA THR A 15 -34.12 -6.59 30.57
C THR A 15 -32.93 -7.46 30.98
N LYS A 16 -32.92 -7.92 32.24
CA LYS A 16 -31.82 -8.73 32.82
C LYS A 16 -31.57 -10.05 32.08
N ASP A 17 -32.55 -10.56 31.33
CA ASP A 17 -32.48 -11.85 30.63
C ASP A 17 -32.19 -11.73 29.12
N ALA A 18 -31.89 -10.53 28.63
CA ALA A 18 -31.67 -10.26 27.21
C ALA A 18 -30.56 -11.13 26.59
N ALA A 19 -29.41 -11.22 27.25
CA ALA A 19 -28.27 -12.02 26.79
C ALA A 19 -28.59 -13.52 26.75
N VAL A 20 -29.28 -14.04 27.77
CA VAL A 20 -29.68 -15.45 27.87
C VAL A 20 -30.64 -15.83 26.73
N ARG A 21 -31.60 -14.95 26.42
CA ARG A 21 -32.51 -15.15 25.29
C ARG A 21 -31.77 -15.16 23.95
N ALA A 22 -30.85 -14.21 23.75
CA ALA A 22 -30.04 -14.14 22.54
C ALA A 22 -29.16 -15.38 22.37
N GLU A 23 -28.50 -15.83 23.44
CA GLU A 23 -27.73 -17.08 23.45
C GLU A 23 -28.57 -18.27 22.98
N LYS A 24 -29.78 -18.44 23.54
CA LYS A 24 -30.69 -19.52 23.15
C LYS A 24 -31.07 -19.46 21.66
N VAL A 25 -31.36 -18.26 21.15
CA VAL A 25 -31.67 -18.04 19.72
C VAL A 25 -30.48 -18.43 18.85
N LEU A 26 -29.28 -17.98 19.20
CA LEU A 26 -28.06 -18.26 18.45
C LEU A 26 -27.69 -19.74 18.46
N ARG A 27 -27.76 -20.40 19.62
CA ARG A 27 -27.53 -21.85 19.73
C ARG A 27 -28.48 -22.64 18.84
N ALA A 28 -29.78 -22.32 18.86
CA ALA A 28 -30.77 -22.99 18.01
C ALA A 28 -30.51 -22.73 16.52
N HIS A 29 -30.13 -21.51 16.17
CA HIS A 29 -29.78 -21.13 14.80
C HIS A 29 -28.55 -21.89 14.29
N PHE A 30 -27.45 -21.90 15.05
CA PHE A 30 -26.23 -22.61 14.66
C PHE A 30 -26.44 -24.13 14.63
N ALA A 31 -27.26 -24.69 15.52
CA ALA A 31 -27.63 -26.10 15.48
C ALA A 31 -28.33 -26.50 14.17
N ALA A 32 -29.18 -25.62 13.64
CA ALA A 32 -29.84 -25.81 12.35
C ALA A 32 -28.86 -25.71 11.17
N GLN A 33 -27.73 -25.01 11.35
CA GLN A 33 -26.62 -24.96 10.38
C GLN A 33 -25.64 -26.14 10.49
N GLY A 34 -25.93 -27.14 11.34
CA GLY A 34 -25.06 -28.32 11.51
C GLY A 34 -23.89 -28.12 12.47
N LEU A 35 -23.90 -27.03 13.24
CA LEU A 35 -22.94 -26.81 14.32
C LEU A 35 -23.46 -27.38 15.65
N GLU A 36 -22.54 -27.69 16.55
CA GLU A 36 -22.83 -28.08 17.94
C GLU A 36 -21.81 -27.45 18.87
N GLU A 37 -22.07 -27.42 20.17
CA GLU A 37 -21.14 -26.86 21.15
C GLU A 37 -19.90 -27.73 21.28
N ALA A 38 -18.73 -27.11 21.12
CA ALA A 38 -17.45 -27.79 21.28
C ALA A 38 -17.21 -28.12 22.76
N ARG A 39 -16.69 -29.32 23.04
CA ARG A 39 -16.23 -29.65 24.39
C ARG A 39 -14.98 -28.83 24.73
N PRO A 40 -14.69 -28.54 26.02
CA PRO A 40 -13.52 -27.72 26.39
C PRO A 40 -12.17 -28.21 25.85
N SER A 41 -12.03 -29.50 25.58
CA SER A 41 -10.82 -30.12 25.03
C SER A 41 -10.77 -30.16 23.51
N GLU A 42 -11.82 -29.69 22.82
CA GLU A 42 -11.96 -29.80 21.37
C GLU A 42 -11.76 -28.43 20.71
N PRO A 43 -11.14 -28.38 19.52
CA PRO A 43 -11.05 -27.15 18.77
C PRO A 43 -12.45 -26.69 18.33
N ALA A 44 -12.73 -25.40 18.48
CA ALA A 44 -13.91 -24.77 17.90
C ALA A 44 -13.63 -24.42 16.43
N ASP A 45 -14.61 -24.67 15.56
CA ASP A 45 -14.59 -24.25 14.15
C ASP A 45 -15.20 -22.85 13.95
N ARG A 46 -15.97 -22.36 14.93
CA ARG A 46 -16.52 -21.00 14.98
C ARG A 46 -16.73 -20.58 16.43
N THR A 47 -16.33 -19.36 16.77
CA THR A 47 -16.61 -18.75 18.06
C THR A 47 -17.47 -17.50 17.90
N VAL A 48 -18.44 -17.34 18.79
CA VAL A 48 -19.23 -16.10 18.89
C VAL A 48 -19.09 -15.54 20.31
N LEU A 49 -18.84 -14.25 20.42
CA LEU A 49 -18.77 -13.52 21.68
C LEU A 49 -19.98 -12.60 21.82
N LEU A 50 -20.58 -12.61 23.00
CA LEU A 50 -21.72 -11.77 23.35
C LEU A 50 -21.34 -10.87 24.52
N GLU A 51 -21.62 -9.57 24.40
CA GLU A 51 -21.42 -8.60 25.49
C GLU A 51 -22.71 -7.81 25.69
N SER A 52 -23.26 -7.83 26.90
CA SER A 52 -24.47 -7.08 27.26
C SER A 52 -24.16 -6.03 28.30
N ARG A 53 -24.51 -4.78 28.01
CA ARG A 53 -24.31 -3.62 28.89
C ARG A 53 -25.24 -2.48 28.48
N GLU A 54 -25.81 -1.79 29.47
CA GLU A 54 -26.59 -0.54 29.29
C GLU A 54 -27.73 -0.67 28.25
N GLY A 55 -28.47 -1.78 28.31
CA GLY A 55 -29.61 -2.04 27.41
C GLY A 55 -29.24 -2.46 25.97
N TRP A 56 -27.94 -2.60 25.70
CA TRP A 56 -27.40 -3.03 24.41
C TRP A 56 -26.76 -4.42 24.50
N LEU A 57 -26.95 -5.21 23.46
CA LEU A 57 -26.20 -6.45 23.22
C LEU A 57 -25.33 -6.28 21.98
N SER A 58 -24.05 -6.58 22.12
CA SER A 58 -23.09 -6.63 21.01
C SER A 58 -22.75 -8.09 20.73
N VAL A 59 -22.76 -8.46 19.45
CA VAL A 59 -22.42 -9.80 18.97
C VAL A 59 -21.22 -9.70 18.05
N TYR A 60 -20.15 -10.40 18.41
CA TYR A 60 -18.92 -10.50 17.63
C TYR A 60 -18.76 -11.95 17.16
N ASP A 61 -18.91 -12.18 15.86
CA ASP A 61 -18.88 -13.50 15.26
C ASP A 61 -17.59 -13.69 14.45
N GLU A 62 -16.85 -14.74 14.77
CA GLU A 62 -15.62 -15.10 14.05
C GLU A 62 -15.83 -15.24 12.54
N ARG A 63 -16.99 -15.78 12.13
CA ARG A 63 -17.28 -15.99 10.71
C ARG A 63 -17.55 -14.67 9.97
N SER A 64 -18.08 -13.66 10.64
CA SER A 64 -18.39 -12.37 10.00
C SER A 64 -17.16 -11.50 9.78
N GLU A 65 -16.03 -11.76 10.44
CA GLU A 65 -14.78 -10.99 10.27
C GLU A 65 -14.25 -11.02 8.83
N GLY A 66 -14.62 -12.03 8.04
CA GLY A 66 -14.37 -12.06 6.59
C GLY A 66 -15.19 -11.04 5.80
N GLN A 67 -16.03 -10.24 6.47
CA GLN A 67 -16.91 -9.21 5.91
C GLN A 67 -17.92 -9.72 4.88
N ASP A 68 -18.33 -10.99 4.99
CA ASP A 68 -19.41 -11.54 4.17
C ASP A 68 -20.75 -10.92 4.60
N PRO A 69 -21.39 -10.10 3.75
CA PRO A 69 -22.65 -9.47 4.09
C PRO A 69 -23.76 -10.49 4.35
N ALA A 70 -23.74 -11.67 3.72
CA ALA A 70 -24.78 -12.67 3.93
C ALA A 70 -24.77 -13.19 5.36
N VAL A 71 -23.59 -13.52 5.91
CA VAL A 71 -23.43 -14.02 7.29
C VAL A 71 -23.91 -12.98 8.29
N LEU A 72 -23.48 -11.72 8.12
CA LEU A 72 -23.80 -10.64 9.05
C LEU A 72 -25.30 -10.28 9.01
N ARG A 73 -25.90 -10.24 7.81
CA ARG A 73 -27.34 -10.00 7.62
C ARG A 73 -28.20 -11.13 8.16
N GLU A 74 -27.79 -12.38 7.97
CA GLU A 74 -28.49 -13.55 8.53
C GLU A 74 -28.55 -13.45 10.05
N LEU A 75 -27.41 -13.14 10.69
CA LEU A 75 -27.31 -12.98 12.14
C LEU A 75 -28.23 -11.87 12.67
N ALA A 76 -28.18 -10.67 12.07
CA ALA A 76 -29.04 -9.55 12.45
C ALA A 76 -30.53 -9.84 12.20
N SER A 77 -30.87 -10.45 11.07
CA SER A 77 -32.24 -10.83 10.72
C SER A 77 -32.83 -11.82 11.74
N VAL A 78 -32.10 -12.89 12.06
CA VAL A 78 -32.55 -13.90 13.03
C VAL A 78 -32.76 -13.28 14.41
N LEU A 79 -31.81 -12.47 14.86
CA LEU A 79 -31.88 -11.83 16.16
C LEU A 79 -33.03 -10.83 16.24
N SER A 80 -33.19 -9.96 15.23
CA SER A 80 -34.26 -8.97 15.17
C SER A 80 -35.64 -9.64 15.19
N ALA A 81 -35.84 -10.71 14.42
CA ALA A 81 -37.12 -11.42 14.37
C ALA A 81 -37.43 -12.16 15.67
N ARG A 82 -36.44 -12.86 16.25
CA ARG A 82 -36.68 -13.75 17.41
C ARG A 82 -36.70 -13.03 18.74
N LEU A 83 -36.06 -11.87 18.83
CA LEU A 83 -36.00 -11.06 20.04
C LEU A 83 -36.93 -9.84 19.99
N GLU A 84 -37.64 -9.63 18.88
CA GLU A 84 -38.54 -8.49 18.65
C GLU A 84 -37.83 -7.15 18.93
N ALA A 85 -36.60 -7.03 18.42
CA ALA A 85 -35.69 -5.93 18.72
C ALA A 85 -35.15 -5.29 17.44
N THR A 86 -34.89 -3.98 17.52
CA THR A 86 -34.14 -3.27 16.49
C THR A 86 -32.68 -3.68 16.57
N THR A 87 -32.14 -4.11 15.43
CA THR A 87 -30.74 -4.53 15.33
C THR A 87 -30.07 -3.83 14.17
N PHE A 88 -28.78 -3.56 14.26
CA PHE A 88 -28.02 -3.11 13.11
C PHE A 88 -26.68 -3.83 13.01
N THR A 89 -26.23 -3.98 11.77
CA THR A 89 -24.91 -4.51 11.46
C THR A 89 -23.91 -3.37 11.32
N VAL A 90 -22.65 -3.65 11.60
CA VAL A 90 -21.53 -2.74 11.39
C VAL A 90 -20.49 -3.45 10.56
N VAL A 91 -20.03 -2.79 9.51
CA VAL A 91 -18.84 -3.18 8.74
C VAL A 91 -17.96 -1.95 8.58
N VAL A 92 -16.71 -2.05 9.03
CA VAL A 92 -15.66 -1.08 8.66
C VAL A 92 -14.64 -1.80 7.80
N HIS A 93 -14.43 -1.32 6.58
CA HIS A 93 -13.49 -1.89 5.61
C HIS A 93 -12.29 -0.97 5.41
N ASP A 94 -11.09 -1.44 5.78
CA ASP A 94 -9.80 -0.74 5.67
C ASP A 94 -9.80 0.70 6.22
N SER A 95 -10.60 0.97 7.27
CA SER A 95 -10.90 2.33 7.76
C SER A 95 -11.50 3.30 6.72
N ASP A 96 -11.84 2.80 5.54
CA ASP A 96 -12.28 3.60 4.39
C ASP A 96 -13.79 3.47 4.12
N VAL A 97 -14.45 2.38 4.51
CA VAL A 97 -15.88 2.24 4.26
C VAL A 97 -16.57 1.89 5.55
N LEU A 98 -17.55 2.69 5.96
CA LEU A 98 -18.52 2.31 6.97
C LEU A 98 -19.80 1.88 6.27
N VAL A 99 -20.24 0.64 6.52
CA VAL A 99 -21.58 0.17 6.17
C VAL A 99 -22.35 -0.15 7.44
N LEU A 100 -23.53 0.43 7.57
CA LEU A 100 -24.51 0.13 8.61
C LEU A 100 -25.78 -0.37 7.94
N GLU A 101 -26.34 -1.49 8.41
CA GLU A 101 -27.63 -1.97 7.91
C GLU A 101 -28.60 -2.18 9.07
N LEU A 102 -29.78 -1.56 8.97
CA LEU A 102 -30.81 -1.59 10.02
C LEU A 102 -31.81 -2.71 9.77
N PHE A 103 -32.19 -3.42 10.82
CA PHE A 103 -33.13 -4.52 10.78
C PHE A 103 -34.23 -4.38 11.83
N GLU A 104 -35.45 -4.70 11.40
CA GLU A 104 -36.64 -4.79 12.25
C GLU A 104 -37.51 -5.96 11.80
N GLY A 105 -37.99 -6.78 12.74
CA GLY A 105 -38.81 -7.95 12.44
C GLY A 105 -38.12 -8.97 11.51
N GLY A 106 -36.78 -8.97 11.49
CA GLY A 106 -35.97 -9.81 10.61
C GLY A 106 -35.82 -9.30 9.16
N GLN A 107 -36.35 -8.12 8.83
CA GLN A 107 -36.17 -7.51 7.52
C GLN A 107 -35.17 -6.36 7.60
N ARG A 108 -34.34 -6.22 6.56
CA ARG A 108 -33.46 -5.05 6.42
C ARG A 108 -34.30 -3.87 5.94
N ILE A 109 -34.39 -2.83 6.75
CA ILE A 109 -35.22 -1.64 6.48
C ILE A 109 -34.40 -0.43 6.00
N ASP A 110 -33.09 -0.40 6.29
CA ASP A 110 -32.20 0.67 5.79
C ASP A 110 -30.76 0.19 5.56
N THR A 111 -29.99 0.99 4.80
CA THR A 111 -28.55 0.84 4.63
C THR A 111 -27.90 2.21 4.52
N TYR A 112 -26.87 2.45 5.34
CA TYR A 112 -25.92 3.54 5.21
C TYR A 112 -24.58 2.98 4.73
N ASP A 113 -24.04 3.55 3.66
CA ASP A 113 -22.74 3.23 3.06
C ASP A 113 -22.00 4.55 2.87
N SER A 114 -20.93 4.78 3.64
CA SER A 114 -20.19 6.06 3.63
C SER A 114 -19.43 6.29 2.32
N ALA A 115 -19.21 5.24 1.52
CA ALA A 115 -18.45 5.30 0.28
C ALA A 115 -19.03 4.33 -0.78
N PRO A 116 -20.24 4.59 -1.30
CA PRO A 116 -20.97 3.63 -2.12
C PRO A 116 -20.34 3.36 -3.49
N GLU A 117 -19.31 4.12 -3.88
CA GLU A 117 -18.55 3.90 -5.10
C GLU A 117 -17.19 3.24 -4.89
N TYR A 118 -16.83 2.91 -3.64
CA TYR A 118 -15.53 2.33 -3.30
C TYR A 118 -15.29 1.03 -4.10
N PHE A 119 -16.28 0.14 -4.13
CA PHE A 119 -16.24 -1.12 -4.89
C PHE A 119 -16.70 -0.99 -6.36
N GLY A 120 -16.78 0.23 -6.89
CA GLY A 120 -17.12 0.48 -8.30
C GLY A 120 -18.28 1.43 -8.50
N LYS A 121 -18.51 1.80 -9.77
CA LYS A 121 -19.51 2.81 -10.14
C LYS A 121 -20.93 2.36 -9.78
N ARG A 122 -21.69 3.23 -9.12
CA ARG A 122 -23.12 3.03 -8.85
C ARG A 122 -23.97 4.12 -9.52
N SER A 123 -25.20 3.78 -9.91
CA SER A 123 -26.17 4.76 -10.40
C SER A 123 -26.55 5.74 -9.28
N LYS A 124 -27.00 6.96 -9.62
CA LYS A 124 -27.48 7.93 -8.61
C LYS A 124 -28.58 7.35 -7.71
N LYS A 125 -29.49 6.56 -8.29
CA LYS A 125 -30.56 5.85 -7.57
C LYS A 125 -29.99 4.87 -6.55
N ASN A 126 -29.02 4.04 -6.95
CA ASN A 126 -28.43 3.05 -6.05
C ASN A 126 -27.61 3.70 -4.94
N LYS A 127 -26.94 4.84 -5.20
CA LYS A 127 -26.25 5.61 -4.16
C LYS A 127 -27.23 6.18 -3.14
N ALA A 128 -28.32 6.79 -3.60
CA ALA A 128 -29.34 7.34 -2.71
C ALA A 128 -29.96 6.25 -1.83
N ALA A 129 -30.19 5.06 -2.38
CA ALA A 129 -30.74 3.92 -1.65
C ALA A 129 -29.85 3.38 -0.52
N VAL A 130 -28.56 3.71 -0.52
CA VAL A 130 -27.60 3.32 0.53
C VAL A 130 -27.01 4.53 1.25
N GLY A 131 -27.60 5.72 1.08
CA GLY A 131 -27.13 6.94 1.72
C GLY A 131 -27.50 7.06 3.20
N GLY A 132 -28.21 6.06 3.73
CA GLY A 132 -28.86 6.09 5.04
C GLY A 132 -30.10 7.00 5.06
N HIS A 133 -31.10 6.58 5.82
CA HIS A 133 -32.33 7.33 6.08
C HIS A 133 -32.41 7.58 7.59
N PRO A 134 -31.76 8.63 8.13
CA PRO A 134 -31.65 8.88 9.58
C PRO A 134 -33.00 8.80 10.34
N GLU A 135 -34.10 9.15 9.69
CA GLU A 135 -35.46 9.02 10.21
C GLU A 135 -35.85 7.59 10.59
N LEU A 136 -35.34 6.57 9.88
CA LEU A 136 -35.59 5.16 10.21
C LEU A 136 -34.81 4.69 11.44
N TRP A 137 -33.79 5.45 11.86
CA TRP A 137 -32.93 5.14 13.01
C TRP A 137 -33.36 5.88 14.29
N GLU A 138 -34.45 6.64 14.24
CA GLU A 138 -34.92 7.49 15.35
C GLU A 138 -35.11 6.70 16.66
N ALA A 139 -35.62 5.46 16.57
CA ALA A 139 -35.83 4.59 17.73
C ALA A 139 -34.54 4.21 18.48
N LEU A 140 -33.38 4.37 17.84
CA LEU A 140 -32.08 4.09 18.44
C LEU A 140 -31.43 5.32 19.10
N LEU A 141 -31.96 6.53 18.91
CA LEU A 141 -31.37 7.74 19.46
C LEU A 141 -31.41 7.74 21.00
N ALA A 142 -30.32 8.22 21.61
CA ALA A 142 -30.27 8.49 23.02
C ALA A 142 -30.96 9.83 23.36
N PRO A 143 -31.43 10.01 24.62
CA PRO A 143 -32.00 11.27 25.05
C PRO A 143 -31.07 12.46 24.77
N GLY A 144 -31.59 13.51 24.15
CA GLY A 144 -30.84 14.72 23.80
C GLY A 144 -30.17 14.72 22.42
N HIS A 145 -30.26 13.62 21.67
CA HIS A 145 -29.83 13.54 20.27
C HIS A 145 -31.01 13.65 19.31
N SER A 146 -30.75 14.07 18.06
CA SER A 146 -31.78 14.27 17.04
C SER A 146 -31.40 13.64 15.69
N VAL A 147 -32.40 13.41 14.85
CA VAL A 147 -32.25 12.89 13.48
C VAL A 147 -31.37 13.83 12.64
N GLU A 148 -31.45 15.14 12.84
CA GLU A 148 -30.64 16.13 12.13
C GLU A 148 -29.16 16.03 12.50
N ALA A 149 -28.84 15.77 13.77
CA ALA A 149 -27.46 15.57 14.21
C ALA A 149 -26.87 14.31 13.57
N LEU A 150 -27.63 13.21 13.54
CA LEU A 150 -27.23 11.97 12.87
C LEU A 150 -27.01 12.19 11.36
N LYS A 151 -27.93 12.90 10.70
CA LYS A 151 -27.83 13.26 9.29
C LYS A 151 -26.58 14.08 8.97
N ALA A 152 -26.24 15.06 9.84
CA ALA A 152 -25.01 15.83 9.70
C ALA A 152 -23.78 14.93 9.83
N THR A 153 -23.76 14.03 10.81
CA THR A 153 -22.67 13.07 11.01
C THR A 153 -22.46 12.19 9.79
N TRP A 154 -23.52 11.70 9.16
CA TRP A 154 -23.44 10.84 7.96
C TRP A 154 -23.10 11.59 6.67
N GLY A 155 -23.35 12.90 6.61
CA GLY A 155 -23.02 13.75 5.48
C GLY A 155 -21.55 14.23 5.44
N GLU A 156 -20.80 14.10 6.54
CA GLU A 156 -19.39 14.50 6.60
C GLU A 156 -18.46 13.43 6.00
N GLN A 157 -17.62 13.83 5.03
CA GLN A 157 -16.60 12.95 4.43
C GLN A 157 -15.32 12.89 5.26
N ARG A 158 -15.35 12.13 6.36
CA ARG A 158 -14.21 11.95 7.26
C ARG A 158 -13.17 10.99 6.68
N LEU A 159 -11.91 11.19 7.09
CA LEU A 159 -10.79 10.36 6.69
C LEU A 159 -11.05 8.90 7.08
N PHE A 160 -11.28 8.66 8.38
CA PHE A 160 -11.53 7.32 8.91
C PHE A 160 -13.03 7.04 9.11
N ALA A 161 -13.46 5.87 8.67
CA ALA A 161 -14.83 5.35 8.81
C ALA A 161 -15.23 5.22 10.29
N GLU A 162 -14.28 4.85 11.14
CA GLU A 162 -14.40 4.71 12.59
C GLU A 162 -14.83 6.02 13.26
N ASP A 163 -14.39 7.19 12.77
CA ASP A 163 -14.81 8.47 13.33
C ASP A 163 -16.30 8.73 13.13
N THR A 164 -16.83 8.36 11.96
CA THR A 164 -18.27 8.43 11.69
C THR A 164 -19.03 7.39 12.51
N LEU A 165 -18.46 6.19 12.70
CA LEU A 165 -19.04 5.13 13.53
C LEU A 165 -19.13 5.54 15.00
N ARG A 166 -18.06 6.06 15.58
CA ARG A 166 -18.01 6.50 16.99
C ARG A 166 -19.02 7.61 17.26
N LYS A 167 -19.10 8.62 16.39
CA LYS A 167 -20.13 9.67 16.50
C LYS A 167 -21.55 9.13 16.33
N THR A 168 -21.74 8.15 15.44
CA THR A 168 -23.04 7.47 15.30
C THR A 168 -23.40 6.73 16.60
N ALA A 169 -22.43 6.06 17.23
CA ALA A 169 -22.61 5.38 18.51
C ALA A 169 -22.97 6.34 19.64
N GLU A 170 -22.32 7.51 19.69
CA GLU A 170 -22.65 8.60 20.63
C GLU A 170 -24.12 9.01 20.48
N HIS A 171 -24.60 9.21 19.25
CA HIS A 171 -26.02 9.52 18.99
C HIS A 171 -26.98 8.44 19.51
N PHE A 172 -26.55 7.18 19.54
CA PHE A 172 -27.35 6.06 20.05
C PHE A 172 -27.19 5.80 21.54
N GLY A 173 -26.28 6.51 22.22
CA GLY A 173 -25.89 6.21 23.60
C GLY A 173 -25.24 4.84 23.74
N LEU A 174 -24.55 4.39 22.68
CA LEU A 174 -23.77 3.15 22.66
C LEU A 174 -22.30 3.49 22.90
N GLU A 175 -21.65 2.78 23.82
CA GLU A 175 -20.22 2.94 24.09
C GLU A 175 -19.39 2.67 22.83
N ALA A 176 -18.65 3.68 22.37
CA ALA A 176 -17.84 3.63 21.15
C ALA A 176 -16.93 2.39 21.09
N ALA A 177 -16.28 2.04 22.20
CA ALA A 177 -15.37 0.89 22.29
C ALA A 177 -16.03 -0.46 21.98
N ARG A 178 -17.36 -0.57 22.07
CA ARG A 178 -18.11 -1.80 21.76
C ARG A 178 -18.47 -1.92 20.29
N VAL A 179 -18.67 -0.80 19.61
CA VAL A 179 -19.01 -0.80 18.18
C VAL A 179 -17.76 -0.72 17.31
N ASP A 180 -16.68 -0.12 17.83
CA ASP A 180 -15.38 0.07 17.18
C ASP A 180 -14.44 -1.15 17.39
N ILE A 181 -15.01 -2.34 17.56
CA ILE A 181 -14.27 -3.60 17.72
C ILE A 181 -14.95 -4.75 16.96
N GLY A 182 -14.15 -5.62 16.36
CA GLY A 182 -14.56 -6.89 15.74
C GLY A 182 -14.14 -8.09 16.59
N TYR A 183 -14.55 -9.30 16.19
CA TYR A 183 -14.15 -10.53 16.90
C TYR A 183 -12.63 -10.72 16.93
N GLU A 184 -11.90 -10.36 15.86
CA GLU A 184 -10.45 -10.54 15.80
C GLU A 184 -9.74 -9.72 16.89
N TYR A 185 -10.23 -8.50 17.14
CA TYR A 185 -9.66 -7.54 18.08
C TYR A 185 -10.14 -7.70 19.53
N ALA A 186 -11.22 -8.45 19.77
CA ALA A 186 -11.74 -8.70 21.11
C ALA A 186 -10.77 -9.54 21.96
N ASP A 187 -10.58 -9.13 23.23
CA ASP A 187 -9.91 -9.95 24.23
C ASP A 187 -10.80 -11.13 24.64
N LYS A 188 -10.63 -12.25 23.93
CA LYS A 188 -11.39 -13.49 24.12
C LYS A 188 -11.24 -14.10 25.51
N SER A 189 -10.30 -13.64 26.33
CA SER A 189 -10.12 -14.08 27.73
C SER A 189 -10.93 -13.27 28.73
N ASN A 190 -11.50 -12.14 28.30
CA ASN A 190 -12.20 -11.23 29.18
C ASN A 190 -13.55 -11.82 29.64
N ALA A 191 -13.76 -11.85 30.95
CA ALA A 191 -14.96 -12.39 31.58
C ALA A 191 -16.26 -11.64 31.24
N LYS A 192 -16.18 -10.45 30.62
CA LYS A 192 -17.35 -9.72 30.14
C LYS A 192 -18.07 -10.40 28.97
N TYR A 193 -17.38 -11.30 28.26
CA TYR A 193 -17.95 -12.02 27.12
C TYR A 193 -18.59 -13.34 27.54
N VAL A 194 -19.81 -13.58 27.06
CA VAL A 194 -20.34 -14.95 26.96
C VAL A 194 -19.82 -15.55 25.66
N ARG A 195 -19.12 -16.68 25.74
CA ARG A 195 -18.46 -17.34 24.62
C ARG A 195 -19.24 -18.57 24.17
N LEU A 196 -19.63 -18.59 22.90
CA LEU A 196 -20.18 -19.77 22.23
C LEU A 196 -19.09 -20.39 21.36
N SER A 197 -18.54 -21.51 21.78
CA SER A 197 -17.55 -22.28 21.01
C SER A 197 -18.26 -23.41 20.26
N LEU A 198 -18.22 -23.37 18.93
CA LEU A 198 -19.02 -24.23 18.07
C LEU A 198 -18.10 -25.08 17.18
N ARG A 199 -18.49 -26.33 16.91
CA ARG A 199 -17.83 -27.26 16.00
C ARG A 199 -18.84 -27.83 15.00
N ASN A 200 -18.39 -28.24 13.82
CA ASN A 200 -19.20 -28.95 12.85
C ASN A 200 -19.48 -30.38 13.33
N LYS A 201 -20.73 -30.83 13.18
CA LYS A 201 -21.13 -32.21 13.50
C LYS A 201 -20.35 -33.25 12.68
N SER A 202 -20.07 -32.94 11.42
CA SER A 202 -19.17 -33.70 10.54
C SER A 202 -17.91 -32.87 10.30
N ARG A 203 -16.72 -33.46 10.52
CA ARG A 203 -15.47 -32.76 10.22
C ARG A 203 -15.39 -32.48 8.70
N PRO A 204 -15.00 -31.27 8.30
CA PRO A 204 -14.95 -30.89 6.90
C PRO A 204 -13.86 -31.67 6.15
N ALA A 205 -14.07 -31.89 4.86
CA ALA A 205 -13.07 -32.54 3.99
C ALA A 205 -11.71 -31.80 3.98
N SER A 206 -11.72 -30.50 4.29
CA SER A 206 -10.52 -29.66 4.42
C SER A 206 -9.55 -30.09 5.53
N GLU A 207 -9.95 -31.02 6.39
CA GLU A 207 -9.11 -31.59 7.46
C GLU A 207 -8.57 -32.97 7.11
N THR A 208 -8.98 -33.53 5.97
CA THR A 208 -8.46 -34.82 5.52
C THR A 208 -7.24 -34.60 4.64
N HIS A 209 -6.14 -35.23 5.03
CA HIS A 209 -4.86 -35.11 4.34
C HIS A 209 -4.71 -36.19 3.26
N ALA A 210 -4.12 -35.81 2.14
CA ALA A 210 -3.77 -36.75 1.09
C ALA A 210 -2.81 -37.82 1.62
N SER A 211 -2.90 -39.02 1.06
CA SER A 211 -2.03 -40.14 1.36
C SER A 211 -1.21 -40.54 0.12
N GLY A 212 -0.19 -41.38 0.30
CA GLY A 212 0.71 -41.79 -0.79
C GLY A 212 2.03 -41.00 -0.84
N PRO A 213 2.79 -41.11 -1.93
CA PRO A 213 4.07 -40.42 -2.08
C PRO A 213 3.87 -38.90 -2.10
N THR A 214 4.86 -38.11 -1.65
CA THR A 214 4.87 -36.65 -1.84
C THR A 214 4.90 -36.32 -3.34
N VAL A 215 4.04 -35.40 -3.77
CA VAL A 215 4.00 -34.94 -5.17
C VAL A 215 3.81 -33.45 -5.18
N TYR A 216 4.82 -32.73 -5.66
CA TYR A 216 4.75 -31.28 -5.77
C TYR A 216 4.08 -30.83 -7.06
N VAL A 217 3.25 -29.81 -6.94
CA VAL A 217 2.73 -29.03 -8.06
C VAL A 217 3.18 -27.58 -7.94
N GLN A 218 3.18 -26.89 -9.08
CA GLN A 218 3.57 -25.49 -9.15
C GLN A 218 2.68 -24.62 -8.27
N HIS A 219 3.31 -23.86 -7.37
CA HIS A 219 2.68 -22.82 -6.56
C HIS A 219 3.47 -21.51 -6.73
N GLY A 220 2.90 -20.36 -6.37
CA GLY A 220 3.41 -19.02 -6.72
C GLY A 220 4.94 -18.86 -6.80
N TYR A 221 5.42 -18.26 -7.88
CA TYR A 221 6.84 -18.00 -8.11
C TYR A 221 7.06 -16.71 -8.91
N GLN A 222 8.27 -16.18 -8.87
CA GLN A 222 8.69 -15.03 -9.68
C GLN A 222 9.24 -15.52 -11.02
N PRO A 223 8.53 -15.35 -12.16
CA PRO A 223 9.01 -15.86 -13.44
C PRO A 223 10.19 -15.06 -13.99
N ASN A 224 10.34 -13.80 -13.58
CA ASN A 224 11.45 -12.94 -13.97
C ASN A 224 12.05 -12.32 -12.71
N VAL A 225 13.37 -12.37 -12.59
CA VAL A 225 14.13 -11.82 -11.47
C VAL A 225 15.22 -10.93 -12.05
N GLU A 226 15.15 -9.64 -11.74
CA GLU A 226 16.24 -8.74 -12.05
C GLU A 226 17.24 -8.71 -10.90
N VAL A 227 18.52 -8.97 -11.17
CA VAL A 227 19.60 -8.95 -10.18
C VAL A 227 20.61 -7.85 -10.51
N SER A 228 21.23 -7.25 -9.50
CA SER A 228 22.33 -6.31 -9.72
C SER A 228 23.64 -6.95 -9.30
N GLN A 229 24.67 -6.80 -10.12
CA GLN A 229 26.01 -7.27 -9.84
C GLN A 229 26.46 -6.85 -8.44
N GLY A 230 27.03 -7.79 -7.68
CA GLY A 230 27.55 -7.59 -6.33
C GLY A 230 26.48 -7.32 -5.26
N MET A 231 25.20 -7.36 -5.59
CA MET A 231 24.12 -7.02 -4.66
C MET A 231 23.36 -8.26 -4.22
N ALA A 232 23.00 -8.30 -2.94
CA ALA A 232 22.14 -9.32 -2.39
C ALA A 232 20.76 -9.28 -3.07
N VAL A 233 20.22 -10.45 -3.37
CA VAL A 233 18.88 -10.66 -3.91
C VAL A 233 18.23 -11.83 -3.22
N ARG A 234 16.92 -11.73 -3.02
CA ARG A 234 16.07 -12.83 -2.55
C ARG A 234 15.15 -13.25 -3.68
N ILE A 235 15.27 -14.52 -4.09
CA ILE A 235 14.48 -15.14 -5.14
C ILE A 235 13.47 -16.07 -4.49
N CYS A 236 12.18 -15.87 -4.78
CA CYS A 236 11.10 -16.61 -4.13
C CYS A 236 10.35 -17.53 -5.11
N CYS A 237 10.20 -18.80 -4.73
CA CYS A 237 9.27 -19.74 -5.36
C CYS A 237 8.61 -20.63 -4.32
N GLY A 238 7.49 -21.25 -4.69
CA GLY A 238 6.83 -22.24 -3.85
C GLY A 238 6.33 -23.44 -4.62
N VAL A 239 6.14 -24.53 -3.91
CA VAL A 239 5.44 -25.71 -4.39
C VAL A 239 4.33 -26.06 -3.43
N GLN A 240 3.29 -26.71 -3.94
CA GLN A 240 2.25 -27.26 -3.09
C GLN A 240 2.33 -28.78 -3.15
N ASN A 241 2.33 -29.45 -2.00
CA ASN A 241 2.24 -30.90 -1.96
C ASN A 241 0.78 -31.33 -2.22
N HIS A 242 0.56 -32.23 -3.18
CA HIS A 242 -0.72 -32.87 -3.47
C HIS A 242 -0.77 -34.33 -3.01
N GLY A 243 0.37 -34.89 -2.59
CA GLY A 243 0.50 -36.26 -2.10
C GLY A 243 0.57 -36.34 -0.58
N GLY A 244 1.04 -37.48 -0.06
CA GLY A 244 1.20 -37.66 1.39
C GLY A 244 2.36 -36.87 1.98
N ALA A 245 2.38 -36.77 3.31
CA ALA A 245 3.52 -36.22 4.04
C ALA A 245 4.75 -37.11 3.88
N SER A 246 5.93 -36.50 3.87
CA SER A 246 7.21 -37.21 3.85
C SER A 246 8.24 -36.48 4.69
N ARG A 247 9.41 -37.10 4.86
CA ARG A 247 10.57 -36.50 5.54
C ARG A 247 11.68 -36.27 4.52
N GLY A 248 12.37 -35.15 4.62
CA GLY A 248 13.50 -34.82 3.77
C GLY A 248 13.11 -34.05 2.51
N LEU A 249 13.84 -32.98 2.22
CA LEU A 249 13.71 -32.20 0.99
C LEU A 249 15.09 -31.74 0.52
N GLU A 250 15.42 -31.95 -0.75
CA GLU A 250 16.60 -31.37 -1.39
C GLU A 250 16.16 -30.27 -2.35
N LEU A 251 16.76 -29.08 -2.22
CA LEU A 251 16.67 -28.05 -3.25
C LEU A 251 17.90 -28.08 -4.15
N VAL A 252 17.66 -28.11 -5.46
CA VAL A 252 18.71 -28.06 -6.47
C VAL A 252 18.55 -26.77 -7.28
N LEU A 253 19.60 -25.95 -7.29
CA LEU A 253 19.68 -24.70 -8.03
C LEU A 253 20.63 -24.89 -9.22
N ALA A 254 20.11 -24.82 -10.44
CA ALA A 254 20.84 -25.11 -11.67
C ALA A 254 20.44 -24.14 -12.79
N GLY A 255 20.85 -24.43 -14.02
CA GLY A 255 20.53 -23.61 -15.19
C GLY A 255 21.70 -22.72 -15.62
N ASP A 256 21.55 -22.04 -16.76
CA ASP A 256 22.62 -21.24 -17.31
C ASP A 256 22.86 -19.94 -16.52
N ALA A 257 21.89 -19.46 -15.73
CA ALA A 257 22.14 -18.37 -14.79
C ALA A 257 23.21 -18.74 -13.74
N ILE A 258 23.27 -20.01 -13.33
CA ILE A 258 24.31 -20.53 -12.43
C ILE A 258 25.64 -20.71 -13.17
N THR A 259 25.62 -21.36 -14.34
CA THR A 259 26.87 -21.70 -15.06
C THR A 259 27.55 -20.47 -15.67
N LYS A 260 26.78 -19.47 -16.09
CA LYS A 260 27.28 -18.15 -16.52
C LYS A 260 27.68 -17.26 -15.34
N GLY A 261 27.34 -17.64 -14.10
CA GLY A 261 27.61 -16.86 -12.90
C GLY A 261 26.82 -15.56 -12.84
N LEU A 262 25.57 -15.54 -13.32
CA LEU A 262 24.66 -14.39 -13.23
C LEU A 262 24.11 -14.20 -11.82
N VAL A 263 23.98 -15.30 -11.08
CA VAL A 263 23.52 -15.34 -9.70
C VAL A 263 24.33 -16.38 -8.93
N ILE A 264 24.72 -16.04 -7.71
CA ILE A 264 25.55 -16.87 -6.83
C ILE A 264 24.73 -17.14 -5.57
N PRO A 265 24.03 -18.29 -5.48
CA PRO A 265 23.29 -18.67 -4.28
C PRO A 265 24.24 -18.90 -3.11
N GLU A 266 23.84 -18.45 -1.93
CA GLU A 266 24.61 -18.61 -0.69
C GLU A 266 23.82 -19.44 0.33
N VAL A 267 22.53 -19.15 0.44
CA VAL A 267 21.65 -19.71 1.46
C VAL A 267 20.26 -19.95 0.87
N VAL A 268 19.61 -21.02 1.33
CA VAL A 268 18.19 -21.29 1.07
C VAL A 268 17.45 -21.30 2.39
N GLU A 269 16.39 -20.50 2.49
CA GLU A 269 15.41 -20.56 3.58
C GLU A 269 14.13 -21.23 3.07
N ILE A 270 13.68 -22.29 3.73
CA ILE A 270 12.38 -22.91 3.50
C ILE A 270 11.38 -22.33 4.49
N VAL A 271 10.21 -21.92 3.99
CA VAL A 271 9.08 -21.44 4.77
C VAL A 271 7.86 -22.34 4.54
N THR A 272 7.23 -22.79 5.62
CA THR A 272 5.98 -23.58 5.61
C THR A 272 4.97 -23.02 6.61
N GLY A 273 3.70 -23.39 6.43
CA GLY A 273 2.60 -22.95 7.29
C GLY A 273 1.93 -21.67 6.77
N GLY A 274 0.81 -21.32 7.41
CA GLY A 274 0.08 -20.08 7.14
C GLY A 274 0.65 -18.90 7.93
N ALA A 275 0.08 -17.72 7.70
CA ALA A 275 0.53 -16.46 8.32
C ALA A 275 0.62 -16.52 9.87
N SER A 276 -0.19 -17.36 10.51
CA SER A 276 -0.27 -17.51 11.97
C SER A 276 0.70 -18.54 12.56
N ASN A 277 1.31 -19.41 11.76
CA ASN A 277 2.14 -20.53 12.23
C ASN A 277 3.34 -20.82 11.32
N MET A 278 3.94 -19.78 10.73
CA MET A 278 5.08 -19.92 9.84
C MET A 278 6.28 -20.60 10.53
N ARG A 279 6.77 -21.70 9.95
CA ARG A 279 8.05 -22.34 10.31
C ARG A 279 9.09 -21.99 9.26
N ARG A 280 10.29 -21.62 9.70
CA ARG A 280 11.42 -21.27 8.84
C ARG A 280 12.61 -22.16 9.17
N VAL A 281 13.25 -22.70 8.14
CA VAL A 281 14.48 -23.49 8.26
C VAL A 281 15.45 -23.03 7.20
N GLU A 282 16.67 -22.69 7.60
CA GLU A 282 17.70 -22.15 6.71
C GLU A 282 18.87 -23.12 6.58
N LYS A 283 19.45 -23.21 5.37
CA LYS A 283 20.67 -23.99 5.13
C LYS A 283 21.53 -23.32 4.04
N SER A 284 22.85 -23.31 4.27
CA SER A 284 23.82 -22.91 3.24
C SER A 284 23.82 -23.89 2.07
N VAL A 285 24.06 -23.37 0.86
CA VAL A 285 24.14 -24.22 -0.32
C VAL A 285 25.54 -24.84 -0.47
N GLU A 286 25.58 -26.09 -0.92
CA GLU A 286 26.80 -26.80 -1.32
C GLU A 286 26.96 -26.68 -2.84
N ARG A 287 28.12 -26.18 -3.30
CA ARG A 287 28.41 -26.12 -4.75
C ARG A 287 28.83 -27.49 -5.27
N ARG A 288 28.15 -27.97 -6.32
CA ARG A 288 28.47 -29.23 -7.03
C ARG A 288 28.58 -28.97 -8.52
N ALA A 289 29.81 -28.89 -9.04
CA ALA A 289 30.11 -28.64 -10.46
C ALA A 289 29.31 -27.45 -11.07
N ASP A 290 28.19 -27.73 -11.72
CA ASP A 290 27.31 -26.84 -12.48
C ASP A 290 26.03 -26.42 -11.72
N ARG A 291 25.88 -26.80 -10.46
CA ARG A 291 24.69 -26.55 -9.63
C ARG A 291 25.05 -26.29 -8.17
N PHE A 292 24.06 -25.84 -7.41
CA PHE A 292 24.09 -25.71 -5.96
C PHE A 292 23.00 -26.58 -5.34
N VAL A 293 23.27 -27.14 -4.16
CA VAL A 293 22.36 -28.07 -3.48
C VAL A 293 22.20 -27.71 -2.01
N ALA A 294 20.97 -27.73 -1.50
CA ALA A 294 20.67 -27.62 -0.07
C ALA A 294 19.75 -28.78 0.35
N ALA A 295 20.27 -29.72 1.14
CA ALA A 295 19.53 -30.89 1.61
C ALA A 295 18.99 -30.68 3.04
N PHE A 296 17.70 -30.80 3.26
CA PHE A 296 17.03 -30.65 4.55
C PHE A 296 16.48 -32.00 5.02
N GLU A 297 17.35 -32.86 5.57
CA GLU A 297 17.03 -34.25 5.92
C GLU A 297 15.91 -34.39 6.96
N ASP A 298 15.84 -33.44 7.89
CA ASP A 298 14.84 -33.42 8.97
C ASP A 298 13.60 -32.57 8.64
N PHE A 299 13.50 -32.07 7.41
CA PHE A 299 12.34 -31.29 7.00
C PHE A 299 11.11 -32.18 6.88
N GLU A 300 10.01 -31.77 7.49
CA GLU A 300 8.73 -32.46 7.42
C GLU A 300 7.91 -31.84 6.29
N ASN A 301 7.77 -32.56 5.18
CA ASN A 301 6.91 -32.14 4.08
C ASN A 301 5.45 -32.29 4.53
N PRO A 302 4.68 -31.19 4.62
CA PRO A 302 3.28 -31.30 4.98
C PRO A 302 2.52 -32.09 3.92
N ALA A 303 1.58 -32.93 4.34
CA ALA A 303 0.70 -33.63 3.41
C ALA A 303 -0.16 -32.62 2.62
N GLY A 304 -0.50 -32.99 1.40
CA GLY A 304 -1.49 -32.27 0.61
C GLY A 304 -2.89 -32.39 1.18
N LEU A 305 -3.82 -31.68 0.56
CA LEU A 305 -5.24 -31.75 0.89
C LEU A 305 -5.93 -32.84 0.06
N GLU A 306 -6.60 -33.78 0.72
CA GLU A 306 -7.38 -34.79 0.01
C GLU A 306 -8.56 -34.12 -0.73
N GLY A 307 -8.72 -34.42 -2.02
CA GLY A 307 -9.72 -33.76 -2.88
C GLY A 307 -9.31 -32.36 -3.39
N GLY A 308 -8.11 -31.87 -3.04
CA GLY A 308 -7.56 -30.62 -3.55
C GLY A 308 -8.46 -29.41 -3.28
N LEU A 309 -8.52 -28.46 -4.23
CA LEU A 309 -9.33 -27.24 -4.07
C LEU A 309 -10.82 -27.50 -3.82
N ALA A 310 -11.36 -28.64 -4.26
CA ALA A 310 -12.76 -28.97 -4.03
C ALA A 310 -13.07 -29.17 -2.54
N ALA A 311 -12.10 -29.62 -1.74
CA ALA A 311 -12.24 -29.78 -0.29
C ALA A 311 -12.28 -28.43 0.46
N LEU A 312 -11.95 -27.32 -0.21
CA LEU A 312 -12.04 -25.97 0.34
C LEU A 312 -13.43 -25.32 0.14
N ALA A 313 -14.33 -25.97 -0.61
CA ALA A 313 -15.63 -25.41 -0.94
C ALA A 313 -16.45 -25.07 0.32
N GLY A 314 -16.92 -23.83 0.39
CA GLY A 314 -17.75 -23.34 1.50
C GLY A 314 -16.98 -22.85 2.74
N LEU A 315 -15.64 -22.94 2.75
CA LEU A 315 -14.84 -22.34 3.82
C LEU A 315 -14.81 -20.81 3.70
N PRO A 316 -14.75 -20.08 4.84
CA PRO A 316 -14.42 -18.66 4.84
C PRO A 316 -13.06 -18.41 4.16
N ALA A 317 -12.92 -17.29 3.43
CA ALA A 317 -11.72 -16.99 2.65
C ALA A 317 -10.42 -17.07 3.47
N LYS A 318 -10.39 -16.53 4.69
CA LYS A 318 -9.24 -16.62 5.61
C LYS A 318 -8.86 -18.09 5.90
N LYS A 319 -9.85 -18.93 6.19
CA LYS A 319 -9.62 -20.35 6.47
C LYS A 319 -9.20 -21.14 5.23
N MET A 320 -9.80 -20.82 4.09
CA MET A 320 -9.40 -21.37 2.79
C MET A 320 -7.92 -21.09 2.52
N VAL A 321 -7.47 -19.85 2.75
CA VAL A 321 -6.06 -19.47 2.65
C VAL A 321 -5.21 -20.28 3.63
N GLU A 322 -5.56 -20.33 4.92
CA GLU A 322 -4.80 -21.12 5.91
C GLU A 322 -4.64 -22.59 5.51
N VAL A 323 -5.72 -23.27 5.10
CA VAL A 323 -5.68 -24.68 4.72
C VAL A 323 -4.87 -24.88 3.44
N MET A 324 -5.04 -23.99 2.45
CA MET A 324 -4.26 -24.05 1.21
C MET A 324 -2.76 -23.93 1.50
N TYR A 325 -2.34 -22.95 2.30
CA TYR A 325 -0.94 -22.71 2.64
C TYR A 325 -0.35 -23.75 3.61
N ALA A 326 -1.17 -24.55 4.29
CA ALA A 326 -0.69 -25.61 5.17
C ALA A 326 0.12 -26.69 4.43
N SER A 327 -0.13 -26.88 3.13
CA SER A 327 0.56 -27.83 2.25
C SER A 327 1.61 -27.19 1.34
N VAL A 328 1.83 -25.87 1.48
CA VAL A 328 2.76 -25.11 0.63
C VAL A 328 4.15 -25.09 1.28
N VAL A 329 5.15 -25.32 0.44
CA VAL A 329 6.57 -25.19 0.77
C VAL A 329 7.15 -24.07 -0.08
N HIS A 330 7.54 -22.97 0.57
CA HIS A 330 8.23 -21.85 -0.09
C HIS A 330 9.73 -21.96 0.10
N ALA A 331 10.48 -21.59 -0.94
CA ALA A 331 11.91 -21.40 -0.88
C ALA A 331 12.26 -19.94 -1.17
N ASN A 332 13.03 -19.35 -0.26
CA ASN A 332 13.69 -18.06 -0.41
C ASN A 332 15.17 -18.34 -0.66
N VAL A 333 15.61 -18.24 -1.91
CA VAL A 333 17.02 -18.35 -2.29
C VAL A 333 17.67 -16.98 -2.06
N GLN A 334 18.56 -16.91 -1.07
CA GLN A 334 19.39 -15.74 -0.81
C GLN A 334 20.66 -15.89 -1.65
N ALA A 335 20.90 -14.93 -2.53
CA ALA A 335 21.98 -14.96 -3.50
C ALA A 335 22.60 -13.58 -3.69
N VAL A 336 23.75 -13.53 -4.36
CA VAL A 336 24.38 -12.31 -4.83
C VAL A 336 24.35 -12.27 -6.35
N GLY A 337 24.01 -11.12 -6.93
CA GLY A 337 24.11 -10.94 -8.39
C GLY A 337 25.56 -11.04 -8.85
N GLY A 338 25.82 -11.83 -9.88
CA GLY A 338 27.15 -12.04 -10.43
C GLY A 338 27.41 -11.17 -11.66
N VAL A 339 27.86 -11.77 -12.77
CA VAL A 339 28.17 -11.03 -13.99
C VAL A 339 26.90 -10.57 -14.71
N PRO A 340 26.88 -9.39 -15.35
CA PRO A 340 25.74 -8.96 -16.15
C PRO A 340 25.42 -9.90 -17.32
N GLY A 341 24.14 -10.09 -17.61
CA GLY A 341 23.66 -10.96 -18.68
C GLY A 341 22.27 -11.54 -18.41
N GLY A 342 21.76 -12.30 -19.38
CA GLY A 342 20.49 -13.03 -19.27
C GLY A 342 20.68 -14.54 -19.23
N GLY A 343 19.85 -15.23 -18.44
CA GLY A 343 19.80 -16.69 -18.37
C GLY A 343 18.69 -17.19 -17.46
N THR A 344 18.40 -18.47 -17.50
CA THR A 344 17.39 -19.15 -16.71
C THR A 344 18.02 -19.78 -15.45
N LEU A 345 17.42 -19.50 -14.28
CA LEU A 345 17.64 -20.22 -13.03
C LEU A 345 16.58 -21.31 -12.89
N LEU A 346 17.03 -22.55 -12.68
CA LEU A 346 16.18 -23.69 -12.36
C LEU A 346 16.22 -23.94 -10.86
N VAL A 347 15.05 -24.00 -10.21
CA VAL A 347 14.92 -24.34 -8.79
C VAL A 347 14.06 -25.58 -8.65
N THR A 348 14.69 -26.71 -8.35
CA THR A 348 14.03 -28.00 -8.17
C THR A 348 13.78 -28.29 -6.70
N PHE A 349 12.54 -28.62 -6.35
CA PHE A 349 12.12 -29.19 -5.07
C PHE A 349 12.05 -30.70 -5.24
N ALA A 350 12.95 -31.45 -4.59
CA ALA A 350 13.02 -32.90 -4.68
C ALA A 350 12.84 -33.53 -3.30
N PRO A 351 11.71 -34.20 -3.01
CA PRO A 351 11.54 -34.90 -1.75
C PRO A 351 12.49 -36.12 -1.72
N LEU A 352 13.21 -36.32 -0.61
CA LEU A 352 14.33 -37.28 -0.56
C LEU A 352 13.91 -38.74 -0.76
N HIS A 353 12.67 -39.08 -0.42
CA HIS A 353 12.16 -40.45 -0.49
C HIS A 353 11.17 -40.69 -1.66
N ASP A 354 10.78 -39.64 -2.38
CA ASP A 354 9.75 -39.69 -3.43
C ASP A 354 10.20 -38.93 -4.68
N ALA A 355 11.37 -39.26 -5.24
CA ALA A 355 12.01 -38.46 -6.29
C ALA A 355 11.13 -38.17 -7.53
N GLU A 356 10.16 -39.03 -7.84
CA GLU A 356 9.18 -38.83 -8.93
C GLU A 356 8.22 -37.66 -8.66
N GLY A 357 8.05 -37.25 -7.40
CA GLY A 357 7.24 -36.13 -6.96
C GLY A 357 7.94 -34.77 -7.03
N ALA A 358 9.15 -34.70 -7.60
CA ALA A 358 9.90 -33.46 -7.71
C ALA A 358 9.27 -32.47 -8.70
N LEU A 359 9.46 -31.17 -8.45
CA LEU A 359 9.03 -30.09 -9.35
C LEU A 359 10.16 -29.08 -9.54
N THR A 360 10.35 -28.62 -10.78
CA THR A 360 11.31 -27.57 -11.13
C THR A 360 10.60 -26.31 -11.58
N HIS A 361 10.95 -25.18 -10.97
CA HIS A 361 10.63 -23.85 -11.48
C HIS A 361 11.73 -23.37 -12.42
N ALA A 362 11.35 -22.71 -13.51
CA ALA A 362 12.26 -21.99 -14.39
C ALA A 362 12.00 -20.49 -14.27
N MET A 363 13.05 -19.71 -13.98
CA MET A 363 12.97 -18.27 -13.79
C MET A 363 13.99 -17.57 -14.68
N GLU A 364 13.56 -16.55 -15.40
CA GLU A 364 14.46 -15.71 -16.19
C GLU A 364 15.18 -14.72 -15.27
N ILE A 365 16.51 -14.78 -15.28
CA ILE A 365 17.41 -13.88 -14.55
C ILE A 365 17.94 -12.83 -15.52
N ASP A 366 17.69 -11.56 -15.21
CA ASP A 366 18.31 -10.42 -15.88
C ASP A 366 19.31 -9.77 -14.91
N ALA A 367 20.58 -10.15 -15.03
CA ALA A 367 21.67 -9.58 -14.27
C ALA A 367 22.17 -8.29 -14.93
N ARG A 368 22.09 -7.18 -14.19
CA ARG A 368 22.53 -5.87 -14.65
C ARG A 368 23.74 -5.38 -13.88
N PRO A 369 24.54 -4.47 -14.46
CA PRO A 369 25.56 -3.75 -13.69
C PRO A 369 24.96 -3.11 -12.44
N THR A 370 25.76 -3.01 -11.37
CA THR A 370 25.35 -2.28 -10.18
C THR A 370 25.06 -0.84 -10.57
N PRO A 371 23.87 -0.30 -10.27
CA PRO A 371 23.60 1.10 -10.54
C PRO A 371 24.57 2.00 -9.78
N ARG A 372 24.82 3.18 -10.32
CA ARG A 372 25.67 4.19 -9.66
C ARG A 372 25.12 4.47 -8.27
N ARG A 373 26.03 4.51 -7.30
CA ARG A 373 25.72 4.83 -5.91
C ARG A 373 26.03 6.30 -5.62
N PRO A 374 25.04 7.13 -5.26
CA PRO A 374 25.30 8.50 -4.81
C PRO A 374 26.27 8.58 -3.64
N LEU A 375 27.01 9.69 -3.56
CA LEU A 375 27.95 9.97 -2.46
C LEU A 375 27.33 9.80 -1.06
N ARG A 376 26.05 10.16 -0.88
CA ARG A 376 25.32 10.10 0.40
C ARG A 376 24.36 8.91 0.53
N ALA A 377 24.40 7.96 -0.41
CA ALA A 377 23.54 6.78 -0.38
C ALA A 377 23.82 5.92 0.86
N ARG A 378 22.76 5.49 1.56
CA ARG A 378 22.90 4.69 2.79
C ARG A 378 23.68 3.40 2.54
N PRO A 379 24.60 2.96 3.42
CA PRO A 379 25.35 1.70 3.33
C PRO A 379 24.52 0.51 2.83
N ASP A 380 23.32 0.37 3.39
CA ASP A 380 22.34 -0.72 3.22
C ASP A 380 21.27 -0.44 2.16
N VAL A 381 21.43 0.55 1.29
CA VAL A 381 20.44 0.85 0.25
C VAL A 381 20.29 -0.31 -0.72
N ASP A 382 19.05 -0.77 -0.91
CA ASP A 382 18.76 -1.81 -1.88
C ASP A 382 19.03 -1.35 -3.31
N ALA A 383 19.56 -2.25 -4.14
CA ALA A 383 19.87 -1.96 -5.54
C ALA A 383 18.66 -1.49 -6.34
N HIS A 384 17.46 -1.98 -6.02
CA HIS A 384 16.23 -1.56 -6.71
C HIS A 384 15.90 -0.08 -6.48
N LEU A 385 16.30 0.50 -5.34
CA LEU A 385 16.17 1.93 -5.08
C LEU A 385 17.22 2.71 -5.86
N LEU A 386 18.45 2.21 -5.97
CA LEU A 386 19.48 2.87 -6.78
C LEU A 386 19.09 2.96 -8.27
N ARG A 387 18.32 1.98 -8.78
CA ARG A 387 17.80 2.00 -10.16
C ARG A 387 16.80 3.12 -10.41
N THR A 388 16.16 3.69 -9.39
CA THR A 388 15.22 4.80 -9.63
C THR A 388 15.95 6.08 -10.04
N LEU A 389 17.26 6.17 -9.83
CA LEU A 389 18.09 7.32 -10.20
C LEU A 389 18.41 7.42 -11.69
N ASP A 390 18.21 6.33 -12.45
CA ASP A 390 18.42 6.33 -13.90
C ASP A 390 17.27 5.61 -14.58
N GLY A 391 16.58 6.33 -15.48
CA GLY A 391 15.29 5.85 -15.95
C GLY A 391 14.67 6.58 -17.11
N PRO A 392 13.55 6.08 -17.62
CA PRO A 392 12.90 6.68 -18.77
C PRO A 392 12.01 7.87 -18.39
N VAL A 393 11.82 8.20 -17.12
CA VAL A 393 10.95 9.32 -16.74
C VAL A 393 11.77 10.61 -16.72
N LEU A 394 11.48 11.52 -17.64
CA LEU A 394 11.96 12.90 -17.56
C LEU A 394 11.24 13.57 -16.39
N PHE A 395 12.01 13.97 -15.38
CA PHE A 395 11.51 14.52 -14.13
C PHE A 395 12.05 15.92 -13.93
N ALA A 396 11.20 16.82 -13.45
CA ALA A 396 11.60 18.12 -12.97
C ALA A 396 10.97 18.45 -11.63
N GLN A 397 11.73 19.12 -10.76
CA GLN A 397 11.23 19.64 -9.48
C GLN A 397 11.78 21.03 -9.25
N VAL A 398 10.95 21.93 -8.74
CA VAL A 398 11.36 23.28 -8.34
C VAL A 398 10.68 23.68 -7.04
N SER A 399 11.48 24.19 -6.10
CA SER A 399 11.00 24.73 -4.82
C SER A 399 11.12 26.24 -4.83
N MET A 400 10.07 26.93 -4.37
CA MET A 400 9.97 28.39 -4.45
C MET A 400 9.90 29.01 -3.06
N ASP A 401 10.69 30.06 -2.84
CA ASP A 401 10.65 30.89 -1.63
C ASP A 401 9.58 31.99 -1.77
N LEU A 402 8.33 31.54 -1.94
CA LEU A 402 7.15 32.36 -2.19
C LEU A 402 6.00 31.94 -1.28
N SER A 403 5.03 32.84 -1.07
CA SER A 403 3.73 32.44 -0.54
C SER A 403 3.07 31.45 -1.50
N ARG A 404 2.18 30.59 -1.00
CA ARG A 404 1.47 29.62 -1.84
C ARG A 404 0.70 30.28 -2.99
N GLY A 405 0.03 31.40 -2.71
CA GLY A 405 -0.72 32.15 -3.72
C GLY A 405 0.18 32.70 -4.83
N ASP A 406 1.32 33.28 -4.46
CA ASP A 406 2.30 33.83 -5.41
C ASP A 406 2.98 32.71 -6.22
N ALA A 407 3.28 31.58 -5.57
CA ALA A 407 3.82 30.40 -6.24
C ALA A 407 2.88 29.87 -7.31
N VAL A 408 1.56 29.78 -7.02
CA VAL A 408 0.56 29.41 -8.05
C VAL A 408 0.54 30.42 -9.19
N GLY A 409 0.60 31.72 -8.89
CA GLY A 409 0.70 32.76 -9.91
C GLY A 409 1.94 32.61 -10.80
N ALA A 410 3.08 32.22 -10.21
CA ALA A 410 4.33 31.99 -10.93
C ALA A 410 4.28 30.76 -11.84
N VAL A 411 3.60 29.68 -11.44
CA VAL A 411 3.58 28.42 -12.21
C VAL A 411 2.36 28.26 -13.12
N ALA A 412 1.32 29.08 -13.00
CA ALA A 412 0.06 28.90 -13.74
C ALA A 412 0.27 28.79 -15.27
N SER A 413 0.99 29.74 -15.88
CA SER A 413 1.26 29.71 -17.34
C SER A 413 2.20 28.57 -17.75
N LEU A 414 3.10 28.13 -16.86
CA LEU A 414 3.92 26.95 -17.09
C LEU A 414 3.03 25.71 -17.14
N LEU A 415 2.19 25.51 -16.13
CA LEU A 415 1.28 24.37 -16.04
C LEU A 415 0.32 24.34 -17.23
N GLU A 416 -0.27 25.47 -17.62
CA GLU A 416 -1.13 25.56 -18.80
C GLU A 416 -0.44 25.04 -20.06
N ARG A 417 0.84 25.38 -20.26
CA ARG A 417 1.64 24.86 -21.38
C ARG A 417 2.02 23.39 -21.18
N TRP A 418 2.32 22.98 -19.95
CA TRP A 418 2.66 21.58 -19.63
C TRP A 418 1.50 20.63 -19.92
N MET A 419 0.25 21.09 -19.76
CA MET A 419 -0.95 20.32 -20.11
C MET A 419 -0.94 19.82 -21.56
N TRP A 420 -0.18 20.44 -22.48
CA TRP A 420 -0.01 19.95 -23.85
C TRP A 420 0.73 18.59 -23.93
N PHE A 421 1.56 18.29 -22.94
CA PHE A 421 2.23 16.98 -22.83
C PHE A 421 1.32 15.93 -22.17
N LEU A 422 0.18 16.32 -21.61
CA LEU A 422 -0.77 15.43 -20.95
C LEU A 422 -1.85 14.96 -21.93
N GLU A 423 -1.70 13.74 -22.44
CA GLU A 423 -2.66 13.14 -23.37
C GLU A 423 -3.71 12.27 -22.69
N GLY A 424 -4.93 12.29 -23.23
CA GLY A 424 -6.02 11.42 -22.79
C GLY A 424 -6.86 11.96 -21.63
N ASP A 425 -7.41 11.05 -20.85
CA ASP A 425 -8.15 11.36 -19.63
C ASP A 425 -7.16 11.66 -18.50
N LEU A 426 -7.49 12.68 -17.72
CA LEU A 426 -6.74 13.11 -16.54
C LEU A 426 -7.40 12.58 -15.28
N SER A 427 -6.57 12.11 -14.36
CA SER A 427 -6.91 11.93 -12.95
C SER A 427 -6.44 13.16 -12.20
N ILE A 428 -7.33 13.78 -11.42
CA ILE A 428 -7.01 14.92 -10.55
C ILE A 428 -7.27 14.50 -9.11
N ALA A 429 -6.22 14.43 -8.30
CA ALA A 429 -6.29 14.15 -6.88
C ALA A 429 -5.99 15.42 -6.07
N VAL A 430 -6.88 15.76 -5.14
CA VAL A 430 -6.78 16.94 -4.28
C VAL A 430 -6.73 16.50 -2.83
N HIS A 431 -5.55 16.59 -2.23
CA HIS A 431 -5.32 16.36 -0.80
C HIS A 431 -5.67 17.62 -0.03
N ARG A 432 -6.70 17.52 0.80
CA ARG A 432 -7.32 18.69 1.43
C ARG A 432 -6.42 19.34 2.48
N ALA A 433 -6.56 20.65 2.66
CA ALA A 433 -5.90 21.38 3.74
C ALA A 433 -6.31 20.87 5.13
N ASN A 434 -7.58 20.45 5.27
CA ASN A 434 -8.04 19.74 6.47
C ASN A 434 -7.63 18.25 6.36
N PRO A 435 -6.67 17.78 7.17
CA PRO A 435 -6.16 16.40 7.07
C PRO A 435 -7.20 15.36 7.50
N ASN A 436 -8.30 15.76 8.15
CA ASN A 436 -9.39 14.87 8.55
C ASN A 436 -10.40 14.63 7.42
N LEU A 437 -10.22 15.26 6.26
CA LEU A 437 -11.07 15.04 5.08
C LEU A 437 -10.34 14.14 4.09
N ARG A 438 -11.11 13.29 3.41
CA ARG A 438 -10.55 12.44 2.35
C ARG A 438 -10.05 13.27 1.17
N PRO A 439 -8.98 12.81 0.51
CA PRO A 439 -8.61 13.34 -0.78
C PRO A 439 -9.78 13.21 -1.76
N ARG A 440 -10.02 14.26 -2.55
CA ARG A 440 -11.00 14.18 -3.62
C ARG A 440 -10.30 13.77 -4.91
N VAL A 441 -10.74 12.67 -5.51
CA VAL A 441 -10.25 12.20 -6.82
C VAL A 441 -11.36 12.35 -7.85
N GLU A 442 -11.05 12.96 -8.98
CA GLU A 442 -11.97 13.11 -10.10
C GLU A 442 -11.30 12.86 -11.44
N ARG A 443 -12.11 12.60 -12.47
CA ARG A 443 -11.63 12.42 -13.85
C ARG A 443 -12.10 13.56 -14.74
N ALA A 444 -11.21 14.04 -15.60
CA ALA A 444 -11.50 15.08 -16.56
C ALA A 444 -10.89 14.75 -17.94
N LYS A 445 -11.50 15.24 -19.02
CA LYS A 445 -10.91 15.10 -20.36
C LYS A 445 -9.79 16.12 -20.56
N GLY A 446 -8.58 15.68 -20.89
CA GLY A 446 -7.41 16.55 -20.94
C GLY A 446 -7.57 17.79 -21.83
N LYS A 447 -8.15 17.64 -23.03
CA LYS A 447 -8.31 18.71 -24.04
C LYS A 447 -9.21 19.89 -23.62
N GLY A 448 -9.83 19.89 -22.44
CA GLY A 448 -10.65 21.00 -21.95
C GLY A 448 -10.24 21.56 -20.59
N VAL A 449 -9.30 20.92 -19.89
CA VAL A 449 -8.97 21.32 -18.51
C VAL A 449 -8.21 22.65 -18.49
N ALA A 450 -7.28 22.90 -19.41
CA ALA A 450 -6.41 24.08 -19.39
C ALA A 450 -7.11 25.41 -19.78
N HIS A 451 -8.30 25.35 -20.40
CA HIS A 451 -8.96 26.56 -20.95
C HIS A 451 -10.42 26.74 -20.47
N GLY A 452 -10.88 25.93 -19.52
CA GLY A 452 -12.27 25.93 -19.05
C GLY A 452 -12.44 26.42 -17.62
N LYS A 453 -13.70 26.47 -17.14
CA LYS A 453 -14.03 26.75 -15.72
C LYS A 453 -13.28 25.83 -14.76
N ARG A 454 -13.02 24.59 -15.18
CA ARG A 454 -12.26 23.62 -14.39
C ARG A 454 -10.83 24.09 -14.12
N TRP A 455 -10.19 24.79 -15.07
CA TRP A 455 -8.86 25.39 -14.87
C TRP A 455 -8.85 26.36 -13.71
N THR A 456 -9.84 27.26 -13.69
CA THR A 456 -9.98 28.25 -12.61
C THR A 456 -10.17 27.57 -11.26
N THR A 457 -11.03 26.56 -11.19
CA THR A 457 -11.21 25.73 -10.00
C THR A 457 -9.93 25.01 -9.60
N LEU A 458 -9.14 24.53 -10.57
CA LEU A 458 -7.88 23.84 -10.29
C LEU A 458 -6.85 24.79 -9.71
N LEU A 459 -6.70 25.99 -10.29
CA LEU A 459 -5.82 27.02 -9.75
C LEU A 459 -6.23 27.46 -8.34
N ASP A 460 -7.52 27.50 -8.02
CA ASP A 460 -8.00 27.75 -6.67
C ASP A 460 -7.62 26.63 -5.69
N GLU A 461 -7.77 25.37 -6.11
CA GLU A 461 -7.33 24.20 -5.35
C GLU A 461 -5.80 24.21 -5.13
N LEU A 462 -5.01 24.57 -6.14
CA LEU A 462 -3.56 24.74 -5.99
C LEU A 462 -3.21 25.74 -4.89
N ARG A 463 -4.02 26.82 -4.74
CA ARG A 463 -3.80 27.87 -3.74
C ARG A 463 -4.24 27.48 -2.33
N THR A 464 -5.27 26.66 -2.20
CA THR A 464 -6.00 26.47 -0.94
C THR A 464 -5.82 25.11 -0.31
N GLU A 465 -5.55 24.07 -1.09
CA GLU A 465 -5.46 22.68 -0.61
C GLU A 465 -4.02 22.26 -0.37
N ASN A 466 -3.72 21.18 0.36
CA ASN A 466 -2.33 20.85 0.70
C ASN A 466 -1.49 20.42 -0.51
N VAL A 467 -2.00 19.46 -1.28
CA VAL A 467 -1.34 18.92 -2.47
C VAL A 467 -2.37 18.66 -3.55
N VAL A 468 -2.04 19.01 -4.78
CA VAL A 468 -2.84 18.70 -5.97
C VAL A 468 -1.97 17.95 -6.96
N GLU A 469 -2.42 16.77 -7.35
CA GLU A 469 -1.79 15.92 -8.35
C GLU A 469 -2.69 15.83 -9.58
N VAL A 470 -2.10 15.99 -10.76
CA VAL A 470 -2.75 15.78 -12.06
C VAL A 470 -1.90 14.81 -12.87
N SER A 471 -2.47 13.66 -13.22
CA SER A 471 -1.80 12.63 -14.01
C SER A 471 -2.61 12.24 -15.24
N ALA A 472 -1.92 12.08 -16.35
CA ALA A 472 -2.43 11.56 -17.61
C ALA A 472 -2.10 10.06 -17.70
N GLY A 473 -3.14 9.26 -17.95
CA GLY A 473 -3.03 7.81 -17.99
C GLY A 473 -4.05 7.14 -17.09
N ARG A 474 -4.36 5.88 -17.41
CA ARG A 474 -5.30 5.10 -16.60
C ARG A 474 -4.57 4.69 -15.33
N TRP A 475 -5.00 5.20 -14.18
CA TRP A 475 -4.67 4.52 -12.92
C TRP A 475 -5.17 3.07 -13.05
N PRO A 476 -4.29 2.08 -12.88
CA PRO A 476 -4.64 0.69 -13.07
C PRO A 476 -5.78 0.34 -12.10
N SER A 477 -6.97 0.07 -12.63
CA SER A 477 -8.13 -0.30 -11.83
C SER A 477 -8.24 -1.82 -11.61
N SER A 478 -7.16 -2.55 -11.88
CA SER A 478 -7.09 -4.02 -11.82
C SER A 478 -5.69 -4.47 -11.40
N ASP A 479 -5.64 -5.58 -10.66
CA ASP A 479 -4.41 -6.16 -10.10
C ASP A 479 -3.32 -6.43 -11.16
N GLU A 480 -3.70 -6.81 -12.39
CA GLU A 480 -2.75 -7.02 -13.49
C GLU A 480 -1.95 -5.77 -13.88
N ALA A 481 -2.47 -4.58 -13.60
CA ALA A 481 -1.83 -3.33 -13.98
C ALA A 481 -1.09 -2.65 -12.82
N MET A 482 -1.05 -3.26 -11.62
CA MET A 482 -0.07 -2.90 -10.57
C MET A 482 1.39 -3.19 -10.99
N LEU A 483 1.59 -4.09 -11.95
CA LEU A 483 2.91 -4.40 -12.51
C LEU A 483 3.34 -3.41 -13.60
N ASP A 484 2.38 -2.77 -14.29
CA ASP A 484 2.67 -1.68 -15.23
C ASP A 484 2.89 -0.37 -14.45
N ARG A 485 4.11 -0.21 -13.92
CA ARG A 485 4.55 0.94 -13.11
C ARG A 485 4.71 2.24 -13.89
N SER A 486 4.22 2.31 -15.13
CA SER A 486 4.50 3.43 -16.00
C SER A 486 3.66 4.67 -15.66
N VAL A 487 4.29 5.64 -15.00
CA VAL A 487 3.68 6.86 -14.42
C VAL A 487 3.06 7.85 -15.43
N GLY A 488 3.14 7.56 -16.73
CA GLY A 488 2.57 8.40 -17.78
C GLY A 488 3.20 9.79 -17.78
N ALA A 489 2.37 10.83 -17.82
CA ALA A 489 2.81 12.22 -17.68
C ALA A 489 1.95 12.92 -16.64
N GLY A 490 2.49 13.94 -15.96
CA GLY A 490 1.71 14.65 -14.96
C GLY A 490 2.45 15.77 -14.27
N PHE A 491 1.79 16.31 -13.25
CA PHE A 491 2.40 17.24 -12.32
C PHE A 491 1.78 17.12 -10.93
N THR A 492 2.55 17.51 -9.92
CA THR A 492 2.10 17.63 -8.53
C THR A 492 2.56 18.98 -8.02
N PHE A 493 1.67 19.72 -7.37
CA PHE A 493 1.98 21.01 -6.77
C PHE A 493 1.43 21.11 -5.36
N GLY A 494 2.23 21.68 -4.47
CA GLY A 494 1.80 22.02 -3.12
C GLY A 494 2.94 21.96 -2.13
N THR A 495 2.61 21.53 -0.92
CA THR A 495 3.55 21.37 0.18
C THR A 495 3.57 19.90 0.60
N GLN A 496 3.15 19.59 1.81
CA GLN A 496 3.05 18.23 2.35
C GLN A 496 1.59 17.87 2.57
N ILE A 497 1.26 16.58 2.48
CA ILE A 497 -0.11 16.09 2.73
C ILE A 497 -0.50 16.30 4.21
N PHE A 498 0.45 16.06 5.12
CA PHE A 498 0.23 16.12 6.57
C PHE A 498 1.17 17.15 7.21
N GLU A 499 0.67 18.33 7.53
CA GLU A 499 1.46 19.32 8.24
C GLU A 499 1.66 18.93 9.71
N ARG A 500 2.86 18.42 10.04
CA ARG A 500 3.20 17.96 11.40
C ARG A 500 3.81 19.06 12.26
N SER A 501 4.64 19.92 11.66
CA SER A 501 5.27 21.03 12.36
C SER A 501 4.48 22.33 12.17
N LYS A 502 4.27 23.05 13.27
CA LYS A 502 3.71 24.41 13.26
C LYS A 502 4.79 25.50 13.27
N THR A 503 6.06 25.14 13.43
CA THR A 503 7.14 26.10 13.69
C THR A 503 7.74 26.66 12.41
N GLU A 504 7.69 25.92 11.31
CA GLU A 504 8.23 26.35 10.03
C GLU A 504 7.35 25.88 8.86
N SER A 505 7.01 26.80 7.95
CA SER A 505 6.22 26.49 6.76
C SER A 505 7.03 25.70 5.73
N CYS A 506 6.43 24.65 5.17
CA CYS A 506 6.96 23.99 3.98
C CYS A 506 6.86 24.89 2.74
N LEU A 507 7.86 24.78 1.85
CA LEU A 507 7.90 25.55 0.62
C LEU A 507 6.95 25.01 -0.44
N PRO A 508 6.22 25.87 -1.16
CA PRO A 508 5.52 25.47 -2.38
C PRO A 508 6.51 24.85 -3.37
N THR A 509 6.22 23.62 -3.76
CA THR A 509 7.06 22.82 -4.65
C THR A 509 6.22 22.31 -5.82
N LEU A 510 6.78 22.42 -7.02
CA LEU A 510 6.21 21.88 -8.25
C LEU A 510 7.07 20.70 -8.71
N ALA A 511 6.43 19.56 -8.97
CA ALA A 511 7.03 18.41 -9.64
C ALA A 511 6.31 18.15 -10.98
N LEU A 512 7.06 17.84 -12.03
CA LEU A 512 6.59 17.58 -13.39
C LEU A 512 7.25 16.29 -13.88
N TRP A 513 6.52 15.43 -14.57
CA TRP A 513 7.10 14.21 -15.13
C TRP A 513 6.51 13.80 -16.48
N LEU A 514 7.33 13.13 -17.27
CA LEU A 514 6.97 12.56 -18.56
C LEU A 514 7.71 11.24 -18.78
N ASP A 515 6.97 10.15 -18.88
CA ASP A 515 7.49 8.84 -19.28
C ASP A 515 7.91 8.87 -20.74
N THR A 516 9.21 8.88 -20.99
CA THR A 516 9.79 9.01 -22.33
C THR A 516 9.66 7.72 -23.15
N THR A 517 9.26 6.59 -22.56
CA THR A 517 8.95 5.37 -23.33
C THR A 517 7.62 5.48 -24.09
N LYS A 518 6.73 6.38 -23.66
CA LYS A 518 5.38 6.53 -24.22
C LYS A 518 5.27 7.65 -25.26
N VAL A 519 6.37 8.35 -25.53
CA VAL A 519 6.40 9.49 -26.45
C VAL A 519 7.60 9.41 -27.39
N SER A 520 7.54 10.13 -28.51
CA SER A 520 8.67 10.20 -29.44
C SER A 520 9.90 10.86 -28.81
N ALA A 521 11.07 10.54 -29.35
CA ALA A 521 12.33 11.20 -28.96
C ALA A 521 12.27 12.73 -29.19
N GLU A 522 11.64 13.17 -30.29
CA GLU A 522 11.41 14.60 -30.58
C GLU A 522 10.57 15.26 -29.48
N ARG A 523 9.47 14.62 -29.07
CA ARG A 523 8.61 15.15 -28.00
C ARG A 523 9.33 15.15 -26.66
N THR A 524 10.14 14.14 -26.38
CA THR A 524 11.01 14.10 -25.19
C THR A 524 11.99 15.27 -25.18
N ALA A 525 12.64 15.55 -26.30
CA ALA A 525 13.55 16.68 -26.44
C ALA A 525 12.82 18.02 -26.26
N ALA A 526 11.65 18.18 -26.88
CA ALA A 526 10.81 19.36 -26.74
C ALA A 526 10.37 19.59 -25.28
N ALA A 527 9.96 18.53 -24.58
CA ALA A 527 9.61 18.59 -23.17
C ALA A 527 10.80 19.02 -22.30
N ARG A 528 11.99 18.45 -22.52
CA ARG A 528 13.21 18.84 -21.81
C ARG A 528 13.54 20.31 -22.02
N THR A 529 13.58 20.76 -23.27
CA THR A 529 13.86 22.17 -23.61
C THR A 529 12.84 23.11 -22.97
N PHE A 530 11.55 22.73 -22.99
CA PHE A 530 10.50 23.49 -22.31
C PHE A 530 10.74 23.58 -20.80
N LEU A 531 11.01 22.45 -20.13
CA LEU A 531 11.24 22.40 -18.68
C LEU A 531 12.44 23.25 -18.27
N GLU A 532 13.58 23.08 -18.95
CA GLU A 532 14.80 23.84 -18.65
C GLU A 532 14.57 25.35 -18.82
N SER A 533 13.95 25.77 -19.93
CA SER A 533 13.64 27.18 -20.17
C SER A 533 12.63 27.75 -19.16
N ALA A 534 11.61 26.99 -18.79
CA ALA A 534 10.60 27.45 -17.84
C ALA A 534 11.17 27.55 -16.41
N ILE A 535 12.05 26.62 -16.04
CA ILE A 535 12.75 26.66 -14.74
C ILE A 535 13.77 27.79 -14.70
N ASP A 536 14.50 28.07 -15.79
CA ASP A 536 15.37 29.25 -15.87
C ASP A 536 14.58 30.54 -15.53
N THR A 537 13.39 30.71 -16.11
CA THR A 537 12.50 31.84 -15.80
C THR A 537 12.04 31.83 -14.34
N LEU A 538 11.59 30.70 -13.79
CA LEU A 538 11.15 30.61 -12.40
C LEU A 538 12.27 30.90 -11.40
N MET A 539 13.46 30.36 -11.65
CA MET A 539 14.62 30.56 -10.78
C MET A 539 15.03 32.04 -10.77
N VAL A 540 15.18 32.66 -11.94
CA VAL A 540 15.64 34.06 -12.08
C VAL A 540 14.59 35.07 -11.62
N GLU A 541 13.36 34.96 -12.12
CA GLU A 541 12.37 36.01 -11.94
C GLU A 541 11.48 35.81 -10.70
N ARG A 542 11.40 34.58 -10.16
CA ARG A 542 10.35 34.20 -9.19
C ARG A 542 10.90 33.59 -7.90
N ARG A 543 12.12 33.97 -7.50
CA ARG A 543 12.75 33.53 -6.24
C ARG A 543 12.75 32.00 -6.06
N GLY A 544 13.07 31.27 -7.14
CA GLY A 544 13.31 29.84 -7.02
C GLY A 544 14.50 29.58 -6.09
N LEU A 545 14.34 28.61 -5.18
CA LEU A 545 15.36 28.27 -4.19
C LEU A 545 16.31 27.20 -4.73
N GLN A 546 15.75 26.16 -5.35
CA GLN A 546 16.49 25.14 -6.07
C GLN A 546 15.58 24.44 -7.07
N ALA A 547 16.18 23.85 -8.09
CA ALA A 547 15.47 23.02 -9.06
C ALA A 547 16.36 21.91 -9.62
N VAL A 548 15.73 20.89 -10.19
CA VAL A 548 16.41 19.82 -10.94
C VAL A 548 15.58 19.43 -12.16
N VAL A 549 16.24 19.10 -13.26
CA VAL A 549 15.69 18.40 -14.43
C VAL A 549 16.60 17.22 -14.73
N THR A 550 16.11 16.00 -14.52
CA THR A 550 16.88 14.76 -14.66
C THR A 550 16.02 13.65 -15.26
N LYS A 551 16.61 12.48 -15.47
CA LYS A 551 15.91 11.24 -15.75
C LYS A 551 15.86 10.36 -14.49
N THR A 552 14.73 9.69 -14.26
CA THR A 552 14.46 8.83 -13.09
C THR A 552 13.53 7.66 -13.47
N SER A 553 13.35 6.69 -12.58
CA SER A 553 12.36 5.60 -12.68
C SER A 553 11.57 5.47 -11.37
N PRO A 554 10.77 6.47 -10.96
CA PRO A 554 10.04 6.39 -9.71
C PRO A 554 9.00 5.25 -9.80
N PRO A 555 8.71 4.55 -8.68
CA PRO A 555 7.74 3.45 -8.67
C PRO A 555 6.28 3.90 -8.83
N GLY A 556 6.04 5.21 -8.85
CA GLY A 556 4.73 5.85 -8.93
C GLY A 556 4.88 7.37 -9.17
N PRO A 557 3.78 8.14 -9.16
CA PRO A 557 3.84 9.60 -9.24
C PRO A 557 4.88 10.16 -8.26
N PRO A 558 5.73 11.11 -8.69
CA PRO A 558 6.74 11.69 -7.81
C PRO A 558 6.12 12.33 -6.57
N SER A 559 6.66 12.02 -5.40
CA SER A 559 6.27 12.69 -4.16
C SER A 559 6.92 14.07 -4.07
N LEU A 560 6.26 15.02 -3.42
CA LEU A 560 6.86 16.32 -3.12
C LEU A 560 7.85 16.23 -1.95
N ASP A 561 7.54 15.40 -0.95
CA ASP A 561 8.29 15.28 0.31
C ASP A 561 9.61 14.49 0.20
N ARG A 562 9.88 13.89 -0.97
CA ARG A 562 11.16 13.25 -1.25
C ARG A 562 11.42 13.14 -2.75
N THR A 563 12.69 13.28 -3.12
CA THR A 563 13.19 12.87 -4.44
C THR A 563 13.69 11.42 -4.40
N ASP A 564 13.89 10.80 -5.56
CA ASP A 564 14.55 9.48 -5.65
C ASP A 564 15.97 9.52 -5.04
N TYR A 565 16.66 10.66 -5.20
CA TYR A 565 17.97 10.90 -4.60
C TYR A 565 17.90 10.87 -3.06
N GLU A 566 16.97 11.63 -2.48
CA GLU A 566 16.70 11.66 -1.05
C GLU A 566 16.33 10.26 -0.54
N GLN A 567 15.47 9.52 -1.26
CA GLN A 567 15.07 8.17 -0.89
C GLN A 567 16.27 7.20 -0.78
N VAL A 568 17.18 7.23 -1.75
CA VAL A 568 18.42 6.43 -1.71
C VAL A 568 19.35 6.85 -0.56
N CYS A 569 19.36 8.14 -0.21
CA CYS A 569 20.11 8.68 0.92
C CYS A 569 19.42 8.48 2.28
N GLY A 570 18.22 7.89 2.30
CA GLY A 570 17.44 7.68 3.52
C GLY A 570 16.85 8.96 4.11
N LEU A 571 16.59 9.95 3.28
CA LEU A 571 16.04 11.25 3.65
C LEU A 571 14.57 11.29 3.23
N TYR A 572 13.68 11.65 4.15
CA TYR A 572 12.24 11.66 3.88
C TYR A 572 11.48 12.59 4.84
N GLY A 573 10.21 12.81 4.54
CA GLY A 573 9.29 13.53 5.41
C GLY A 573 9.36 15.04 5.28
N ASP A 574 8.70 15.73 6.21
CA ASP A 574 8.40 17.16 6.12
C ASP A 574 9.63 18.07 6.22
N VAL A 575 10.67 17.62 6.92
CA VAL A 575 11.95 18.33 7.03
C VAL A 575 12.53 18.69 5.67
N THR A 576 12.45 17.80 4.67
CA THR A 576 13.04 18.05 3.34
C THR A 576 12.35 19.20 2.59
N MET A 577 11.12 19.52 3.00
CA MET A 577 10.27 20.55 2.40
C MET A 577 10.43 21.92 3.06
N ARG A 578 11.09 22.00 4.22
CA ARG A 578 11.25 23.25 4.99
C ARG A 578 12.20 24.22 4.32
N ARG A 579 11.98 25.51 4.55
CA ARG A 579 12.79 26.58 3.96
C ARG A 579 14.23 26.57 4.45
N THR A 580 14.44 26.32 5.74
CA THR A 580 15.75 26.22 6.39
C THR A 580 16.55 25.03 5.87
N TRP A 581 15.88 23.89 5.65
CA TRP A 581 16.48 22.71 5.06
C TRP A 581 16.90 22.96 3.62
N GLN A 582 15.96 23.40 2.77
CA GLN A 582 16.19 23.59 1.34
C GLN A 582 17.11 24.77 1.02
N GLY A 583 17.29 25.72 1.94
CA GLY A 583 18.30 26.80 1.80
C GLY A 583 19.72 26.35 2.16
N ARG A 584 19.85 25.20 2.84
CA ARG A 584 21.12 24.62 3.28
C ARG A 584 21.56 23.44 2.43
N TRP A 585 20.61 22.63 1.96
CA TRP A 585 20.87 21.34 1.35
C TRP A 585 20.20 21.22 -0.02
N LEU A 586 20.91 20.61 -0.97
CA LEU A 586 20.34 20.18 -2.25
C LEU A 586 19.48 18.93 -2.04
N ARG A 587 18.31 18.93 -2.67
CA ARG A 587 17.34 17.83 -2.59
C ARG A 587 17.57 16.74 -3.62
N ALA A 588 18.25 17.04 -4.73
CA ALA A 588 18.50 16.05 -5.77
C ALA A 588 19.73 16.39 -6.59
N MET A 589 20.36 15.33 -7.09
CA MET A 589 21.42 15.36 -8.09
C MET A 589 21.15 14.25 -9.11
N GLY A 590 21.44 14.51 -10.38
CA GLY A 590 21.24 13.54 -11.46
C GLY A 590 21.83 14.01 -12.78
N LYS A 591 21.79 13.14 -13.79
CA LYS A 591 22.19 13.47 -15.17
C LYS A 591 21.19 14.46 -15.76
N GLY A 592 21.63 15.68 -16.02
CA GLY A 592 20.76 16.77 -16.46
C GLY A 592 21.17 18.10 -15.87
N THR A 593 20.20 18.92 -15.48
CA THR A 593 20.45 20.29 -15.01
C THR A 593 19.97 20.48 -13.58
N VAL A 594 20.80 21.10 -12.75
CA VAL A 594 20.50 21.50 -11.37
C VAL A 594 20.63 23.01 -11.26
N TRP A 595 19.69 23.65 -10.56
CA TRP A 595 19.73 25.07 -10.25
C TRP A 595 19.89 25.28 -8.76
N MET A 596 20.83 26.14 -8.38
CA MET A 596 21.05 26.58 -7.01
C MET A 596 20.70 28.06 -6.94
N GLY A 597 19.66 28.39 -6.17
CA GLY A 597 19.31 29.76 -5.87
C GLY A 597 20.41 30.47 -5.07
N ARG A 598 20.28 31.79 -4.92
CA ARG A 598 21.32 32.66 -4.32
C ARG A 598 21.87 32.15 -2.99
N GLU A 599 21.00 31.65 -2.11
CA GLU A 599 21.43 31.14 -0.81
C GLU A 599 22.35 29.92 -0.96
N LEU A 600 21.93 28.88 -1.68
CA LEU A 600 22.73 27.68 -1.91
C LEU A 600 24.01 28.00 -2.69
N ALA A 601 23.92 28.85 -3.71
CA ALA A 601 25.07 29.28 -4.49
C ALA A 601 26.11 30.04 -3.64
N SER A 602 25.71 30.74 -2.59
CA SER A 602 26.61 31.46 -1.69
C SER A 602 27.31 30.58 -0.64
N ARG A 603 26.90 29.32 -0.50
CA ARG A 603 27.48 28.38 0.46
C ARG A 603 28.89 27.94 0.03
N ASP A 604 29.64 27.40 0.98
CA ASP A 604 30.99 26.90 0.74
C ASP A 604 30.98 25.50 0.10
N PHE A 605 31.53 25.41 -1.11
CA PHE A 605 31.74 24.18 -1.88
C PHE A 605 32.85 24.40 -2.92
N ASP A 606 33.39 23.32 -3.48
CA ASP A 606 34.51 23.42 -4.42
C ASP A 606 34.01 23.81 -5.83
N ARG A 607 33.85 25.12 -6.05
CA ARG A 607 33.44 25.68 -7.36
C ARG A 607 34.40 25.29 -8.49
N ALA A 608 35.70 25.21 -8.23
CA ALA A 608 36.69 24.89 -9.25
C ALA A 608 36.57 23.42 -9.68
N ALA A 609 36.38 22.49 -8.74
CA ALA A 609 36.08 21.10 -9.05
C ALA A 609 34.74 20.96 -9.78
N LEU A 610 33.72 21.73 -9.38
CA LEU A 610 32.41 21.70 -10.03
C LEU A 610 32.48 22.13 -11.50
N THR A 611 33.19 23.21 -11.82
CA THR A 611 33.38 23.67 -13.21
C THR A 611 34.20 22.68 -14.06
N LYS A 612 35.05 21.86 -13.44
CA LYS A 612 35.74 20.76 -14.14
C LYS A 612 34.80 19.58 -14.40
N ALA A 613 33.88 19.32 -13.49
CA ALA A 613 32.95 18.19 -13.57
C ALA A 613 31.75 18.46 -14.47
N ALA A 614 31.31 19.73 -14.59
CA ALA A 614 30.04 20.09 -15.21
C ALA A 614 30.10 21.47 -15.88
N THR A 615 29.16 21.74 -16.78
CA THR A 615 28.97 23.08 -17.35
C THR A 615 28.25 23.95 -16.32
N VAL A 616 28.92 24.99 -15.82
CA VAL A 616 28.37 25.90 -14.81
C VAL A 616 28.17 27.28 -15.42
N THR A 617 26.94 27.81 -15.35
CA THR A 617 26.63 29.20 -15.72
C THR A 617 25.99 29.92 -14.56
N GLU A 618 26.37 31.18 -14.34
CA GLU A 618 25.81 32.00 -13.27
C GLU A 618 25.02 33.18 -13.85
N ARG A 619 23.80 33.40 -13.37
CA ARG A 619 22.98 34.56 -13.72
C ARG A 619 22.28 35.09 -12.47
N GLU A 620 22.48 36.36 -12.16
CA GLU A 620 21.84 37.04 -11.02
C GLU A 620 22.02 36.30 -9.67
N GLY A 621 23.21 35.70 -9.48
CA GLY A 621 23.56 34.92 -8.29
C GLY A 621 22.95 33.51 -8.24
N ILE A 622 22.31 33.05 -9.31
CA ILE A 622 21.80 31.69 -9.46
C ILE A 622 22.79 30.89 -10.28
N LEU A 623 23.15 29.72 -9.79
CA LEU A 623 24.00 28.77 -10.52
C LEU A 623 23.13 27.74 -11.22
N ARG A 624 23.39 27.56 -12.52
CA ARG A 624 22.87 26.47 -13.34
C ARG A 624 24.02 25.53 -13.67
N VAL A 625 23.86 24.27 -13.28
CA VAL A 625 24.89 23.22 -13.41
C VAL A 625 24.34 22.12 -14.30
N THR A 626 24.95 21.90 -15.46
CA THR A 626 24.56 20.84 -16.40
C THR A 626 25.59 19.71 -16.39
N ILE A 627 25.13 18.51 -16.03
CA ILE A 627 25.90 17.29 -15.82
C ILE A 627 25.59 16.31 -16.95
N ALA A 628 26.62 15.93 -17.72
CA ALA A 628 26.44 15.16 -18.96
C ALA A 628 26.27 13.64 -18.74
N ASP A 629 27.06 13.06 -17.84
CA ASP A 629 27.16 11.60 -17.65
C ASP A 629 27.44 11.21 -16.18
N ASP A 630 27.55 9.91 -15.91
CA ASP A 630 27.72 9.37 -14.55
C ASP A 630 29.09 9.67 -13.93
N ALA A 631 30.14 9.83 -14.75
CA ALA A 631 31.47 10.20 -14.27
C ALA A 631 31.48 11.68 -13.85
N ALA A 632 30.94 12.55 -14.70
CA ALA A 632 30.69 13.96 -14.40
C ALA A 632 29.83 14.12 -13.14
N LEU A 633 28.76 13.33 -13.00
CA LEU A 633 27.88 13.34 -11.84
C LEU A 633 28.62 12.99 -10.55
N THR A 634 29.46 11.96 -10.57
CA THR A 634 30.25 11.56 -9.40
C THR A 634 31.19 12.70 -8.96
N HIS A 635 31.92 13.31 -9.90
CA HIS A 635 32.79 14.45 -9.58
C HIS A 635 31.99 15.67 -9.09
N ALA A 636 30.81 15.94 -9.66
CA ALA A 636 29.94 17.03 -9.23
C ALA A 636 29.41 16.81 -7.81
N GLU A 637 29.04 15.58 -7.43
CA GLU A 637 28.63 15.25 -6.07
C GLU A 637 29.76 15.49 -5.06
N HIS A 638 30.99 15.11 -5.40
CA HIS A 638 32.14 15.38 -4.55
C HIS A 638 32.41 16.88 -4.41
N ALA A 639 32.33 17.64 -5.50
CA ALA A 639 32.47 19.09 -5.47
C ALA A 639 31.38 19.77 -4.62
N LEU A 640 30.18 19.19 -4.58
CA LEU A 640 29.02 19.67 -3.82
C LEU A 640 28.81 18.93 -2.49
N ALA A 641 29.78 18.18 -1.98
CA ALA A 641 29.61 17.29 -0.82
C ALA A 641 29.11 18.03 0.45
N ASN A 642 29.45 19.32 0.59
CA ASN A 642 29.01 20.19 1.69
C ASN A 642 27.57 20.70 1.55
N LEU A 643 26.95 20.51 0.38
CA LEU A 643 25.55 20.84 0.10
C LEU A 643 24.67 19.59 -0.02
N LEU A 644 25.26 18.39 0.11
CA LEU A 644 24.53 17.13 0.10
C LEU A 644 24.41 16.58 1.53
N PRO A 645 23.19 16.53 2.09
CA PRO A 645 22.98 16.20 3.50
C PRO A 645 23.31 14.74 3.79
N SER A 646 23.82 14.46 4.98
CA SER A 646 23.90 13.11 5.53
C SER A 646 22.60 12.72 6.23
N SER A 647 22.37 11.41 6.43
CA SER A 647 21.24 10.93 7.22
C SER A 647 21.29 11.40 8.68
N GLU A 648 22.48 11.65 9.24
CA GLU A 648 22.66 12.22 10.58
C GLU A 648 22.16 13.68 10.64
N GLN A 649 22.54 14.50 9.67
CA GLN A 649 22.08 15.90 9.59
C GLN A 649 20.56 15.99 9.41
N TRP A 650 19.99 15.04 8.68
CA TRP A 650 18.53 14.92 8.55
C TRP A 650 17.89 14.51 9.88
N LEU A 651 18.42 13.51 10.59
CA LEU A 651 17.93 13.09 11.90
C LEU A 651 17.97 14.24 12.91
N ASP A 652 19.03 15.04 12.92
CA ASP A 652 19.15 16.20 13.81
C ASP A 652 18.11 17.28 13.49
N ALA A 653 17.92 17.58 12.20
CA ALA A 653 16.87 18.51 11.77
C ALA A 653 15.46 17.99 12.10
N ALA A 654 15.24 16.68 12.01
CA ALA A 654 13.98 16.02 12.34
C ALA A 654 13.71 15.92 13.84
N ARG A 655 14.75 15.96 14.69
CA ARG A 655 14.61 16.00 16.15
C ARG A 655 14.42 17.41 16.71
N GLY A 656 14.97 18.41 16.03
CA GLY A 656 14.75 19.83 16.37
C GLY A 656 13.40 20.39 15.88
N ALA A 657 12.71 19.62 15.05
CA ALA A 657 11.35 19.85 14.56
C ALA A 657 10.28 19.62 15.63
#